data_AF-R6Y3Z9-F1
#
_entry.id   AF-R6Y3Z9-F1
#
_cell.length_a   1.000
_cell.length_b   1.000
_cell.length_c   1.000
_cell.angle_alpha   90.00
_cell.angle_beta   90.00
_cell.angle_gamma   90.00
#
_symmetry.space_group_name_H-M   'P 1'
#
loop_
_entity.id
_entity.type
_entity.pdbx_description
1 polymer ?
#
loop_
_entity_poly.entity_id
_entity_poly.type
_entity_poly.pdbx_seq_one_letter_code
_entity_poly.pdbx_strand_id
1 'polypeptide(L)'
;MTLYLAEGVDKGSSVDFDFELKKYSYEDYINSNDGKPTSVIDDVSKHIVIAFNSSVADSSNYTVYNEFHTILDNISAQYKNLTGVLPRFNLVGHSRGGITNIMYAAEHPYNVASVFSLGTPYSGSALGELEILLGMMGYTDENYVVDNEGVESIMNEEELQNIRDAWNSAYTADVNMNVVAYGSMTSIHLLEALIEDMDINYEKYERDYGTFVNDYSDLINSVINVIEDCPGLTSTTLNFVDGLAKIFNDFGIDLFDVLFTKIDPNLEGKITYKEVSDVLGLVNVINNEVVIMDDLFIDLNSQLGYGFEDGISYNGFKRYTKIFGAEDYTENRAIPTQPGIVHNLEIMNETYMNDIANSLVFGTPTSAIVGLSDDFNGSYLFNLGKAFSFTPTHKGTRKFTANGCTIKLYQYDANNCLQVIETVQNSLTYEYVSSIRYLLIVEADSINNVGISFSLEDKMELGDNTVEVGSGDKRIYKLTASVSGYYLISVSNTKISLSGATYITSGKYYVHLKANTAKYIYLTNSAAYSITVNVEVYTPNEIDLNQTTQIINSNQKVMKFTNPYNSSMAYKLDISWPSGSKYASVYNSNGSYIGSVTTSGTNKTYSFTLSARQTCYVIYSSTDSSITSNLYINPTQLRWRIDGTLYDTNRIQLPRGDSYTIELVVLYNGTIVDYTSPYVNTSSANFVFSNNKLSIDKKALIGYDITIYPTLAPDYLLTVQVGYDNKFSWSVSNSDVVTLSWNVNETFDRINFTITNKNGSYTLSKSITSFDITSYLPTSLGSTTIKLNSVVINGITFNNGTDFLNVSSKTVNNLFAGGSGTNSSPYTINCYRHLNNIRKSTSSSVYYKLTQSINLNGYIWTPIQSFSGTINGNYHTLYNMKVLVTTDGGDYGFVKYLYGTIQNLNFSDVKIQTSNLSAADTVMYIGAVAGCCGTSGKVLNCDVSGSSTYDVRLFKAYLGGIVGLNNGYVYDSDNYGSQMNVSGYAGGIVGVNRGNVEYSHASNVTINYYWNTANGRVGGIVGHNAETGTISRCYSSGMFNWDSTSNNRDILPSLGLVVGHNQGVYSDCSTNMGYNISYYYWHFIGWYDQSDRCFKVDEGKVGYQE
;
A
#
# COMPACT_ATOMS: atom_id res chain seq x y z
N MET A 1 -46.46 34.12 2.21
CA MET A 1 -47.59 33.59 1.43
C MET A 1 -48.85 34.29 1.91
N THR A 2 -49.91 34.25 1.12
CA THR A 2 -51.24 34.81 1.46
C THR A 2 -52.26 33.67 1.34
N LEU A 3 -53.05 33.44 2.38
CA LEU A 3 -54.02 32.35 2.46
C LEU A 3 -55.44 32.86 2.18
N TYR A 4 -56.15 32.16 1.29
CA TYR A 4 -57.56 32.37 1.03
C TYR A 4 -58.35 31.07 1.22
N LEU A 5 -59.55 31.18 1.75
CA LEU A 5 -60.55 30.11 1.74
C LEU A 5 -61.59 30.45 0.67
N ALA A 6 -61.80 29.55 -0.29
CA ALA A 6 -62.82 29.64 -1.31
C ALA A 6 -63.94 28.63 -1.00
N GLU A 7 -65.09 29.15 -0.59
CA GLU A 7 -66.25 28.36 -0.20
C GLU A 7 -67.26 28.35 -1.33
N GLY A 8 -67.59 27.17 -1.85
CA GLY A 8 -68.63 26.99 -2.85
C GLY A 8 -70.02 27.36 -2.34
N VAL A 9 -70.91 27.73 -3.25
CA VAL A 9 -72.32 28.05 -2.97
C VAL A 9 -73.18 27.39 -4.05
N ASP A 10 -73.89 26.32 -3.68
CA ASP A 10 -74.89 25.66 -4.52
C ASP A 10 -76.14 26.53 -4.67
N LYS A 11 -76.54 26.82 -5.92
CA LYS A 11 -77.76 27.56 -6.25
C LYS A 11 -78.96 26.66 -6.57
N GLY A 12 -78.85 25.35 -6.35
CA GLY A 12 -79.94 24.38 -6.47
C GLY A 12 -80.07 23.75 -7.87
N SER A 13 -78.99 23.73 -8.67
CA SER A 13 -78.92 22.98 -9.93
C SER A 13 -77.50 22.52 -10.21
N SER A 14 -77.31 21.32 -10.78
CA SER A 14 -76.00 20.67 -11.02
C SER A 14 -75.03 21.39 -11.97
N VAL A 15 -75.37 22.61 -12.41
CA VAL A 15 -74.62 23.41 -13.40
C VAL A 15 -74.49 24.90 -13.04
N ASP A 16 -75.03 25.37 -11.91
CA ASP A 16 -74.98 26.79 -11.50
C ASP A 16 -74.37 26.93 -10.10
N PHE A 17 -73.06 27.25 -10.07
CA PHE A 17 -72.27 27.40 -8.84
C PHE A 17 -71.78 28.85 -8.67
N ASP A 18 -71.65 29.28 -7.42
CA ASP A 18 -71.00 30.54 -7.02
C ASP A 18 -70.00 30.28 -5.89
N PHE A 19 -69.27 31.31 -5.44
CA PHE A 19 -68.38 31.15 -4.30
C PHE A 19 -68.16 32.44 -3.50
N GLU A 20 -67.80 32.25 -2.24
CA GLU A 20 -67.30 33.30 -1.36
C GLU A 20 -65.79 33.13 -1.11
N LEU A 21 -65.07 34.26 -1.01
CA LEU A 21 -63.63 34.26 -0.74
C LEU A 21 -63.33 34.97 0.58
N LYS A 22 -62.58 34.32 1.47
CA LYS A 22 -62.13 34.90 2.76
C LYS A 22 -60.60 34.96 2.79
N LYS A 23 -60.04 36.13 3.12
CA LYS A 23 -58.58 36.35 3.25
C LYS A 23 -58.14 36.26 4.71
N TYR A 24 -57.13 35.43 4.98
CA TYR A 24 -56.57 35.24 6.31
C TYR A 24 -55.22 35.97 6.45
N SER A 25 -55.07 36.75 7.52
CA SER A 25 -53.74 37.16 7.97
C SER A 25 -53.10 36.08 8.84
N TYR A 26 -51.78 36.16 9.05
CA TYR A 26 -51.07 35.24 9.95
C TYR A 26 -51.63 35.30 11.38
N GLU A 27 -52.05 36.48 11.82
CA GLU A 27 -52.68 36.71 13.13
C GLU A 27 -54.11 36.17 13.17
N ASP A 28 -54.85 36.21 12.06
CA ASP A 28 -56.20 35.64 11.99
C ASP A 28 -56.14 34.11 12.10
N TYR A 29 -55.16 33.47 11.43
CA TYR A 29 -54.95 32.02 11.49
C TYR A 29 -54.54 31.51 12.88
N ILE A 30 -53.54 32.14 13.53
CA ILE A 30 -53.06 31.70 14.86
C ILE A 30 -54.13 31.85 15.95
N ASN A 31 -54.97 32.87 15.84
CA ASN A 31 -55.98 33.17 16.85
C ASN A 31 -57.36 32.57 16.52
N SER A 32 -57.46 31.75 15.46
CA SER A 32 -58.72 31.17 14.98
C SER A 32 -59.81 32.22 14.72
N ASN A 33 -59.43 33.41 14.26
CA ASN A 33 -60.39 34.46 13.90
C ASN A 33 -61.00 34.15 12.53
N ASP A 34 -62.26 34.56 12.34
CA ASP A 34 -62.93 34.43 11.05
C ASP A 34 -62.22 35.34 10.02
N GLY A 35 -61.89 34.77 8.85
CA GLY A 35 -61.16 35.48 7.81
C GLY A 35 -61.95 36.69 7.31
N LYS A 36 -61.27 37.67 6.71
CA LYS A 36 -61.96 38.87 6.21
C LYS A 36 -62.57 38.57 4.83
N PRO A 37 -63.91 38.71 4.64
CA PRO A 37 -64.52 38.53 3.34
C PRO A 37 -63.91 39.48 2.30
N THR A 38 -63.63 38.97 1.12
CA THR A 38 -63.14 39.73 -0.02
C THR A 38 -63.78 39.20 -1.30
N SER A 39 -63.87 40.02 -2.34
CA SER A 39 -64.34 39.59 -3.65
C SER A 39 -63.19 39.46 -4.67
N VAL A 40 -61.97 39.84 -4.28
CA VAL A 40 -60.80 39.86 -5.18
C VAL A 40 -59.50 39.40 -4.51
N ILE A 41 -58.59 38.86 -5.32
CA ILE A 41 -57.16 38.75 -5.00
C ILE A 41 -56.51 40.13 -5.20
N ASP A 42 -55.83 40.66 -4.18
CA ASP A 42 -55.34 42.06 -4.10
C ASP A 42 -53.81 42.18 -3.92
N ASP A 43 -53.12 41.09 -3.57
CA ASP A 43 -51.67 41.06 -3.34
C ASP A 43 -51.02 39.82 -4.00
N VAL A 44 -50.40 40.05 -5.16
CA VAL A 44 -49.61 39.06 -5.90
C VAL A 44 -48.10 39.16 -5.63
N SER A 45 -47.68 39.98 -4.66
CA SER A 45 -46.27 40.11 -4.27
C SER A 45 -45.75 38.92 -3.45
N LYS A 46 -46.65 38.01 -3.06
CA LYS A 46 -46.39 36.78 -2.30
C LYS A 46 -47.06 35.60 -2.99
N HIS A 47 -46.60 34.38 -2.72
CA HIS A 47 -47.32 33.16 -3.15
C HIS A 47 -48.70 33.10 -2.50
N ILE A 48 -49.69 32.67 -3.28
CA ILE A 48 -51.10 32.55 -2.88
C ILE A 48 -51.40 31.07 -2.61
N VAL A 49 -52.07 30.79 -1.50
CA VAL A 49 -52.58 29.47 -1.13
C VAL A 49 -54.11 29.59 -1.08
N ILE A 50 -54.80 28.67 -1.73
CA ILE A 50 -56.27 28.62 -1.77
C ILE A 50 -56.70 27.28 -1.17
N ALA A 51 -57.44 27.32 -0.07
CA ALA A 51 -58.16 26.16 0.44
C ALA A 51 -59.55 26.17 -0.21
N PHE A 52 -59.91 25.08 -0.88
CA PHE A 52 -61.22 24.90 -1.50
C PHE A 52 -62.13 24.11 -0.55
N ASN A 53 -63.33 24.62 -0.32
CA ASN A 53 -64.37 23.93 0.42
C ASN A 53 -65.62 23.80 -0.48
N SER A 54 -65.99 22.56 -0.81
CA SER A 54 -67.11 22.26 -1.70
C SER A 54 -68.45 22.38 -0.96
N SER A 55 -69.46 22.96 -1.61
CA SER A 55 -70.83 22.98 -1.05
C SER A 55 -71.60 21.68 -1.34
N VAL A 56 -71.08 20.85 -2.24
CA VAL A 56 -71.68 19.61 -2.75
C VAL A 56 -70.74 18.41 -2.55
N ALA A 57 -70.02 18.37 -1.42
CA ALA A 57 -68.95 17.39 -1.16
C ALA A 57 -69.42 15.93 -1.25
N ASP A 58 -70.67 15.63 -0.92
CA ASP A 58 -71.26 14.29 -0.94
C ASP A 58 -71.81 13.85 -2.30
N SER A 59 -71.86 14.76 -3.29
CA SER A 59 -72.32 14.47 -4.65
C SER A 59 -71.27 13.75 -5.50
N SER A 60 -71.62 13.35 -6.72
CA SER A 60 -70.70 12.67 -7.65
C SER A 60 -69.42 13.45 -7.98
N ASN A 61 -68.36 12.74 -8.41
CA ASN A 61 -67.07 13.35 -8.75
C ASN A 61 -67.21 14.45 -9.82
N TYR A 62 -68.06 14.24 -10.82
CA TYR A 62 -68.37 15.24 -11.84
C TYR A 62 -69.01 16.52 -11.27
N THR A 63 -69.90 16.39 -10.29
CA THR A 63 -70.59 17.53 -9.68
C THR A 63 -69.63 18.39 -8.85
N VAL A 64 -68.79 17.76 -8.04
CA VAL A 64 -67.72 18.44 -7.27
C VAL A 64 -66.71 19.11 -8.21
N TYR A 65 -66.36 18.45 -9.31
CA TYR A 65 -65.47 19.01 -10.33
C TYR A 65 -66.02 20.29 -10.96
N ASN A 66 -67.31 20.34 -11.30
CA ASN A 66 -67.92 21.53 -11.91
C ASN A 66 -67.88 22.76 -10.99
N GLU A 67 -68.12 22.58 -9.69
CA GLU A 67 -67.98 23.67 -8.71
C GLU A 67 -66.52 24.14 -8.62
N PHE A 68 -65.58 23.20 -8.44
CA PHE A 68 -64.15 23.49 -8.36
C PHE A 68 -63.62 24.23 -9.59
N HIS A 69 -63.99 23.75 -10.79
CA HIS A 69 -63.65 24.36 -12.07
C HIS A 69 -64.13 25.82 -12.16
N THR A 70 -65.39 26.07 -11.78
CA THR A 70 -66.00 27.41 -11.81
C THR A 70 -65.23 28.42 -10.94
N ILE A 71 -64.81 27.99 -9.74
CA ILE A 71 -64.07 28.84 -8.81
C ILE A 71 -62.67 29.16 -9.33
N LEU A 72 -61.91 28.14 -9.77
CA LEU A 72 -60.55 28.34 -10.25
C LEU A 72 -60.49 29.18 -11.53
N ASP A 73 -61.48 29.07 -12.41
CA ASP A 73 -61.58 29.91 -13.62
C ASP A 73 -61.78 31.39 -13.26
N ASN A 74 -62.64 31.69 -12.28
CA ASN A 74 -62.84 33.06 -11.82
C ASN A 74 -61.56 33.63 -11.19
N ILE A 75 -60.89 32.87 -10.32
CA ILE A 75 -59.64 33.24 -9.69
C ILE A 75 -58.53 33.47 -10.73
N SER A 76 -58.45 32.61 -11.75
CA SER A 76 -57.49 32.74 -12.86
C SER A 76 -57.68 34.04 -13.63
N ALA A 77 -58.93 34.42 -13.89
CA ALA A 77 -59.26 35.67 -14.56
C ALA A 77 -58.80 36.89 -13.72
N GLN A 78 -58.99 36.86 -12.40
CA GLN A 78 -58.54 37.93 -11.51
C GLN A 78 -57.01 38.08 -11.49
N TYR A 79 -56.28 36.97 -11.39
CA TYR A 79 -54.81 36.97 -11.40
C TYR A 79 -54.23 37.55 -12.70
N LYS A 80 -54.81 37.17 -13.85
CA LYS A 80 -54.41 37.68 -15.17
C LYS A 80 -54.56 39.19 -15.29
N ASN A 81 -55.61 39.76 -14.70
CA ASN A 81 -55.84 41.20 -14.71
C ASN A 81 -54.75 41.99 -13.96
N LEU A 82 -54.12 41.40 -12.93
CA LEU A 82 -53.07 42.05 -12.13
C LEU A 82 -51.67 41.91 -12.73
N THR A 83 -51.39 40.79 -13.40
CA THR A 83 -50.03 40.42 -13.82
C THR A 83 -49.83 40.44 -15.33
N GLY A 84 -50.91 40.40 -16.12
CA GLY A 84 -50.89 40.27 -17.57
C GLY A 84 -50.76 38.84 -18.09
N VAL A 85 -50.67 37.82 -17.23
CA VAL A 85 -50.51 36.40 -17.61
C VAL A 85 -51.42 35.48 -16.78
N LEU A 86 -51.84 34.34 -17.34
CA LEU A 86 -52.62 33.33 -16.60
C LEU A 86 -51.75 32.65 -15.52
N PRO A 87 -52.32 32.28 -14.36
CA PRO A 87 -51.57 31.53 -13.35
C PRO A 87 -51.34 30.08 -13.80
N ARG A 88 -50.34 29.43 -13.19
CA ARG A 88 -50.24 27.97 -13.15
C ARG A 88 -50.46 27.50 -11.72
N PHE A 89 -51.29 26.50 -11.51
CA PHE A 89 -51.65 25.97 -10.20
C PHE A 89 -50.77 24.79 -9.79
N ASN A 90 -50.41 24.74 -8.51
CA ASN A 90 -50.04 23.49 -7.86
C ASN A 90 -51.31 22.98 -7.19
N LEU A 91 -51.82 21.85 -7.65
CA LEU A 91 -53.03 21.23 -7.13
C LEU A 91 -52.62 20.15 -6.12
N VAL A 92 -53.15 20.22 -4.90
CA VAL A 92 -52.92 19.22 -3.86
C VAL A 92 -54.28 18.68 -3.46
N GLY A 93 -54.45 17.37 -3.54
CA GLY A 93 -55.72 16.69 -3.24
C GLY A 93 -55.49 15.45 -2.41
N HIS A 94 -56.38 15.22 -1.46
CA HIS A 94 -56.44 13.97 -0.69
C HIS A 94 -57.73 13.26 -1.03
N SER A 95 -57.71 11.93 -1.06
CA SER A 95 -58.88 11.10 -1.39
C SER A 95 -59.52 11.56 -2.71
N ARG A 96 -60.84 11.72 -2.76
CA ARG A 96 -61.59 12.22 -3.93
C ARG A 96 -61.09 13.56 -4.48
N GLY A 97 -60.45 14.40 -3.66
CA GLY A 97 -59.85 15.66 -4.12
C GLY A 97 -58.74 15.45 -5.16
N GLY A 98 -58.04 14.32 -5.13
CA GLY A 98 -57.05 13.97 -6.16
C GLY A 98 -57.68 13.65 -7.53
N ILE A 99 -58.90 13.10 -7.55
CA ILE A 99 -59.68 12.87 -8.78
C ILE A 99 -60.12 14.21 -9.37
N THR A 100 -60.71 15.09 -8.56
CA THR A 100 -61.10 16.45 -8.96
C THR A 100 -59.93 17.23 -9.58
N ASN A 101 -58.75 17.13 -8.96
CA ASN A 101 -57.54 17.77 -9.49
C ASN A 101 -57.09 17.19 -10.83
N ILE A 102 -57.19 15.87 -11.03
CA ILE A 102 -56.84 15.23 -12.30
C ILE A 102 -57.86 15.57 -13.40
N MET A 103 -59.16 15.64 -13.09
CA MET A 103 -60.17 16.12 -14.02
C MET A 103 -59.88 17.55 -14.49
N TYR A 104 -59.54 18.46 -13.57
CA TYR A 104 -59.13 19.83 -13.93
C TYR A 104 -57.86 19.87 -14.76
N ALA A 105 -56.86 19.07 -14.39
CA ALA A 105 -55.59 19.01 -15.10
C ALA A 105 -55.73 18.38 -16.50
N ALA A 106 -56.69 17.47 -16.71
CA ALA A 106 -56.99 16.89 -18.02
C ALA A 106 -57.63 17.91 -18.97
N GLU A 107 -58.55 18.76 -18.47
CA GLU A 107 -59.18 19.81 -19.27
C GLU A 107 -58.30 21.06 -19.45
N HIS A 108 -57.47 21.39 -18.46
CA HIS A 108 -56.63 22.60 -18.42
C HIS A 108 -55.13 22.32 -18.24
N PRO A 109 -54.49 21.47 -19.07
CA PRO A 109 -53.16 20.94 -18.77
C PRO A 109 -52.03 21.99 -18.79
N TYR A 110 -52.24 23.14 -19.45
CA TYR A 110 -51.26 24.24 -19.46
C TYR A 110 -51.37 25.15 -18.22
N ASN A 111 -52.51 25.14 -17.53
CA ASN A 111 -52.76 25.96 -16.34
C ASN A 111 -52.35 25.24 -15.06
N VAL A 112 -51.81 24.02 -15.15
CA VAL A 112 -51.36 23.23 -14.01
C VAL A 112 -49.85 23.03 -14.08
N ALA A 113 -49.16 23.37 -13.00
CA ALA A 113 -47.72 23.14 -12.83
C ALA A 113 -47.46 21.76 -12.22
N SER A 114 -48.25 21.41 -11.21
CA SER A 114 -48.11 20.16 -10.47
C SER A 114 -49.46 19.66 -9.98
N VAL A 115 -49.59 18.34 -9.87
CA VAL A 115 -50.68 17.67 -9.16
C VAL A 115 -50.07 16.76 -8.12
N PHE A 116 -50.47 16.90 -6.86
CA PHE A 116 -50.06 16.05 -5.75
C PHE A 116 -51.31 15.39 -5.18
N SER A 117 -51.27 14.06 -5.10
CA SER A 117 -52.41 13.26 -4.70
C SER A 117 -52.01 12.33 -3.56
N LEU A 118 -52.82 12.28 -2.51
CA LEU A 118 -52.64 11.40 -1.35
C LEU A 118 -53.87 10.50 -1.22
N GLY A 119 -53.70 9.20 -1.01
CA GLY A 119 -54.81 8.27 -0.76
C GLY A 119 -55.91 8.27 -1.82
N THR A 120 -55.60 8.65 -3.07
CA THR A 120 -56.64 8.96 -4.07
C THR A 120 -57.16 7.69 -4.76
N PRO A 121 -58.47 7.42 -4.81
CA PRO A 121 -59.01 6.19 -5.41
C PRO A 121 -59.07 6.25 -6.95
N TYR A 122 -57.92 6.28 -7.62
CA TYR A 122 -57.87 6.39 -9.08
C TYR A 122 -58.41 5.17 -9.83
N SER A 123 -58.36 4.01 -9.18
CA SER A 123 -58.85 2.74 -9.70
C SER A 123 -59.98 2.15 -8.86
N GLY A 124 -60.60 2.98 -8.02
CA GLY A 124 -61.65 2.59 -7.08
C GLY A 124 -61.09 2.22 -5.72
N SER A 125 -61.88 1.48 -4.95
CA SER A 125 -61.57 1.17 -3.55
C SER A 125 -61.81 -0.31 -3.25
N ALA A 126 -60.73 -1.10 -3.16
CA ALA A 126 -60.86 -2.54 -2.89
C ALA A 126 -61.49 -2.84 -1.52
N LEU A 127 -61.22 -2.02 -0.50
CA LEU A 127 -61.82 -2.15 0.83
C LEU A 127 -63.06 -1.27 1.01
N GLY A 128 -63.29 -0.29 0.12
CA GLY A 128 -64.52 0.51 0.08
C GLY A 128 -65.76 -0.24 -0.40
N GLU A 129 -65.65 -1.52 -0.77
CA GLU A 129 -66.80 -2.44 -0.94
C GLU A 129 -67.21 -3.09 0.38
N LEU A 130 -66.40 -2.97 1.43
CA LEU A 130 -66.69 -3.55 2.74
C LEU A 130 -67.68 -2.67 3.50
N GLU A 131 -68.89 -3.17 3.65
CA GLU A 131 -69.99 -2.54 4.40
C GLU A 131 -69.54 -2.10 5.81
N ILE A 132 -68.78 -2.92 6.53
CA ILE A 132 -68.25 -2.60 7.88
C ILE A 132 -67.30 -1.40 7.87
N LEU A 133 -66.44 -1.30 6.86
CA LEU A 133 -65.50 -0.19 6.74
C LEU A 133 -66.23 1.10 6.35
N LEU A 134 -67.18 1.01 5.40
CA LEU A 134 -68.02 2.15 5.02
C LEU A 134 -68.87 2.66 6.18
N GLY A 135 -69.41 1.76 7.01
CA GLY A 135 -70.14 2.12 8.23
C GLY A 135 -69.26 2.85 9.25
N MET A 136 -68.00 2.42 9.42
CA MET A 136 -67.03 3.13 10.27
C MET A 136 -66.62 4.51 9.75
N MET A 137 -66.66 4.69 8.44
CA MET A 137 -66.40 5.98 7.81
C MET A 137 -67.64 6.88 7.78
N GLY A 138 -68.82 6.35 8.16
CA GLY A 138 -70.08 7.08 8.22
C GLY A 138 -70.81 7.21 6.88
N TYR A 139 -70.53 6.30 5.93
CA TYR A 139 -71.12 6.29 4.59
C TYR A 139 -72.32 5.36 4.43
N THR A 140 -72.64 4.57 5.44
CA THR A 140 -73.82 3.71 5.46
C THR A 140 -74.79 4.07 6.58
N ASP A 141 -76.05 3.68 6.40
CA ASP A 141 -77.03 3.67 7.49
C ASP A 141 -76.78 2.49 8.46
N GLU A 142 -77.60 2.39 9.52
CA GLU A 142 -77.56 1.31 10.54
C GLU A 142 -77.73 -0.12 9.95
N ASN A 143 -78.15 -0.24 8.68
CA ASN A 143 -78.35 -1.50 7.97
C ASN A 143 -77.33 -1.72 6.85
N TYR A 144 -76.20 -1.00 6.87
CA TYR A 144 -75.12 -1.10 5.89
C TYR A 144 -75.46 -0.68 4.45
N VAL A 145 -76.54 0.09 4.27
CA VAL A 145 -76.89 0.63 2.94
C VAL A 145 -76.12 1.93 2.69
N VAL A 146 -75.37 1.99 1.57
CA VAL A 146 -74.62 3.18 1.14
C VAL A 146 -75.58 4.31 0.79
N ASP A 147 -75.40 5.49 1.39
CA ASP A 147 -76.20 6.70 1.15
C ASP A 147 -75.28 7.90 0.82
N ASN A 148 -74.40 7.73 -0.17
CA ASN A 148 -73.45 8.77 -0.61
C ASN A 148 -73.10 8.61 -2.10
N GLU A 149 -73.58 9.51 -2.95
CA GLU A 149 -73.31 9.51 -4.41
C GLU A 149 -71.80 9.59 -4.72
N GLY A 150 -71.04 10.24 -3.83
CA GLY A 150 -69.59 10.33 -3.92
C GLY A 150 -68.88 8.99 -3.77
N VAL A 151 -69.36 8.14 -2.87
CA VAL A 151 -68.87 6.76 -2.71
C VAL A 151 -69.25 5.94 -3.94
N GLU A 152 -70.49 6.02 -4.40
CA GLU A 152 -70.93 5.33 -5.64
C GLU A 152 -70.05 5.69 -6.84
N SER A 153 -69.63 6.97 -6.96
CA SER A 153 -68.80 7.45 -8.07
C SER A 153 -67.37 6.90 -8.03
N ILE A 154 -66.80 6.62 -6.86
CA ILE A 154 -65.47 5.97 -6.77
C ILE A 154 -65.57 4.44 -6.90
N MET A 155 -66.75 3.85 -6.75
CA MET A 155 -66.98 2.43 -7.04
C MET A 155 -67.38 2.17 -8.50
N ASN A 156 -67.64 3.23 -9.28
CA ASN A 156 -67.99 3.12 -10.69
C ASN A 156 -66.73 3.02 -11.55
N GLU A 157 -66.36 1.79 -11.91
CA GLU A 157 -65.19 1.49 -12.74
C GLU A 157 -65.22 2.21 -14.10
N GLU A 158 -66.39 2.28 -14.75
CA GLU A 158 -66.54 2.95 -16.06
C GLU A 158 -66.26 4.46 -15.95
N GLU A 159 -66.75 5.11 -14.89
CA GLU A 159 -66.49 6.53 -14.64
C GLU A 159 -64.98 6.80 -14.44
N LEU A 160 -64.32 6.01 -13.61
CA LEU A 160 -62.90 6.18 -13.32
C LEU A 160 -62.00 5.83 -14.51
N GLN A 161 -62.35 4.82 -15.31
CA GLN A 161 -61.67 4.53 -16.57
C GLN A 161 -61.80 5.70 -17.57
N ASN A 162 -62.97 6.32 -17.67
CA ASN A 162 -63.18 7.50 -18.51
C ASN A 162 -62.31 8.69 -18.05
N ILE A 163 -62.19 8.92 -16.74
CA ILE A 163 -61.32 9.97 -16.17
C ILE A 163 -59.85 9.67 -16.49
N ARG A 164 -59.41 8.42 -16.32
CA ARG A 164 -58.05 7.99 -16.69
C ARG A 164 -57.75 8.21 -18.16
N ASP A 165 -58.67 7.83 -19.03
CA ASP A 165 -58.46 7.91 -20.48
C ASP A 165 -58.44 9.37 -20.96
N ALA A 166 -59.27 10.23 -20.36
CA ALA A 166 -59.22 11.69 -20.56
C ALA A 166 -57.86 12.26 -20.10
N TRP A 167 -57.38 11.88 -18.92
CA TRP A 167 -56.06 12.27 -18.42
C TRP A 167 -54.93 11.78 -19.35
N ASN A 168 -54.92 10.49 -19.69
CA ASN A 168 -53.87 9.89 -20.52
C ASN A 168 -53.82 10.54 -21.92
N SER A 169 -54.97 10.91 -22.46
CA SER A 169 -55.09 11.67 -23.71
C SER A 169 -54.53 13.09 -23.57
N ALA A 170 -54.84 13.79 -22.48
CA ALA A 170 -54.31 15.13 -22.21
C ALA A 170 -52.79 15.11 -21.97
N TYR A 171 -52.27 14.13 -21.24
CA TYR A 171 -50.85 14.03 -20.88
C TYR A 171 -49.94 13.76 -22.10
N THR A 172 -50.43 12.98 -23.08
CA THR A 172 -49.66 12.68 -24.31
C THR A 172 -49.48 13.88 -25.25
N ALA A 173 -50.15 15.01 -24.98
CA ALA A 173 -50.02 16.26 -25.74
C ALA A 173 -48.79 17.13 -25.37
N ASP A 174 -47.74 16.54 -24.77
CA ASP A 174 -46.45 17.17 -24.38
C ASP A 174 -46.59 18.26 -23.29
N VAL A 175 -47.33 17.93 -22.23
CA VAL A 175 -47.58 18.83 -21.10
C VAL A 175 -46.54 18.57 -20.00
N ASN A 176 -45.61 19.52 -19.80
CA ASN A 176 -44.57 19.45 -18.76
C ASN A 176 -45.17 19.75 -17.37
N MET A 177 -45.97 18.80 -16.87
CA MET A 177 -46.67 18.83 -15.58
C MET A 177 -46.06 17.81 -14.62
N ASN A 178 -45.79 18.24 -13.38
CA ASN A 178 -45.27 17.36 -12.35
C ASN A 178 -46.42 16.68 -11.59
N VAL A 179 -46.73 15.42 -11.91
CA VAL A 179 -47.78 14.68 -11.22
C VAL A 179 -47.17 13.67 -10.26
N VAL A 180 -47.59 13.71 -9.00
CA VAL A 180 -47.07 12.90 -7.92
C VAL A 180 -48.23 12.27 -7.16
N ALA A 181 -48.22 10.94 -7.06
CA ALA A 181 -49.14 10.16 -6.25
C ALA A 181 -48.38 9.57 -5.06
N TYR A 182 -48.87 9.87 -3.85
CA TYR A 182 -48.41 9.31 -2.59
C TYR A 182 -49.39 8.21 -2.19
N GLY A 183 -48.87 6.99 -2.10
CA GLY A 183 -49.60 5.82 -1.66
C GLY A 183 -49.14 5.37 -0.29
N SER A 184 -50.06 5.00 0.59
CA SER A 184 -49.75 4.58 1.94
C SER A 184 -50.13 3.13 2.16
N MET A 185 -49.32 2.45 2.97
CA MET A 185 -49.49 1.08 3.40
C MET A 185 -49.58 1.05 4.91
N THR A 186 -50.41 0.16 5.44
CA THR A 186 -50.66 0.06 6.87
C THR A 186 -49.84 -1.07 7.47
N SER A 187 -48.95 -0.79 8.43
CA SER A 187 -48.26 -1.86 9.16
C SER A 187 -49.15 -2.56 10.16
N ILE A 188 -48.82 -3.81 10.50
CA ILE A 188 -49.48 -4.52 11.61
C ILE A 188 -49.34 -3.77 12.94
N HIS A 189 -48.19 -3.14 13.21
CA HIS A 189 -47.98 -2.37 14.44
C HIS A 189 -48.87 -1.12 14.53
N LEU A 190 -49.22 -0.51 13.39
CA LEU A 190 -50.21 0.58 13.40
C LEU A 190 -51.61 0.06 13.66
N LEU A 191 -51.97 -1.13 13.16
CA LEU A 191 -53.26 -1.77 13.48
C LEU A 191 -53.38 -2.08 14.96
N GLU A 192 -52.30 -2.58 15.60
CA GLU A 192 -52.25 -2.79 17.04
C GLU A 192 -52.47 -1.48 17.81
N ALA A 193 -51.81 -0.39 17.40
CA ALA A 193 -51.99 0.93 17.99
C ALA A 193 -53.42 1.49 17.78
N LEU A 194 -54.03 1.20 16.63
CA LEU A 194 -55.42 1.57 16.31
C LEU A 194 -56.41 0.80 17.20
N ILE A 195 -56.22 -0.51 17.39
CA ILE A 195 -57.03 -1.31 18.33
C ILE A 195 -56.90 -0.76 19.76
N GLU A 196 -55.67 -0.50 20.21
CA GLU A 196 -55.43 0.04 21.55
C GLU A 196 -56.14 1.40 21.74
N ASP A 197 -56.11 2.28 20.74
CA ASP A 197 -56.84 3.55 20.78
C ASP A 197 -58.37 3.35 20.80
N MET A 198 -58.91 2.43 20.01
CA MET A 198 -60.34 2.14 19.99
C MET A 198 -60.82 1.52 21.31
N ASP A 199 -60.01 0.67 21.96
CA ASP A 199 -60.31 0.10 23.27
C ASP A 199 -60.23 1.17 24.38
N ILE A 200 -59.20 2.02 24.38
CA ILE A 200 -59.03 3.08 25.39
C ILE A 200 -60.12 4.15 25.24
N ASN A 201 -60.45 4.53 24.01
CA ASN A 201 -61.40 5.58 23.69
C ASN A 201 -62.76 5.04 23.21
N TYR A 202 -63.12 3.82 23.60
CA TYR A 202 -64.35 3.14 23.19
C TYR A 202 -65.61 4.01 23.30
N GLU A 203 -65.83 4.65 24.46
CA GLU A 203 -67.00 5.52 24.69
C GLU A 203 -67.07 6.71 23.74
N LYS A 204 -65.92 7.20 23.25
CA LYS A 204 -65.84 8.30 22.27
C LYS A 204 -66.33 7.83 20.90
N TYR A 205 -65.93 6.64 20.46
CA TYR A 205 -66.24 6.13 19.13
C TYR A 205 -67.62 5.46 19.06
N GLU A 206 -68.02 4.71 20.09
CA GLU A 206 -69.37 4.13 20.19
C GLU A 206 -70.45 5.20 20.13
N ARG A 207 -70.19 6.38 20.70
CA ARG A 207 -71.12 7.51 20.66
C ARG A 207 -71.44 7.98 19.24
N ASP A 208 -70.43 8.04 18.38
CA ASP A 208 -70.54 8.64 17.04
C ASP A 208 -70.81 7.57 15.96
N TYR A 209 -70.43 6.31 16.19
CA TYR A 209 -70.51 5.21 15.22
C TYR A 209 -71.25 3.95 15.70
N GLY A 210 -71.79 3.93 16.92
CA GLY A 210 -72.61 2.83 17.42
C GLY A 210 -71.90 1.47 17.42
N THR A 211 -72.63 0.41 17.04
CA THR A 211 -72.09 -0.97 17.03
C THR A 211 -71.05 -1.21 15.92
N PHE A 212 -70.93 -0.31 14.94
CA PHE A 212 -69.93 -0.43 13.86
C PHE A 212 -68.51 -0.43 14.40
N VAL A 213 -68.24 0.25 15.53
CA VAL A 213 -66.88 0.28 16.12
C VAL A 213 -66.45 -1.08 16.66
N ASN A 214 -67.41 -1.88 17.13
CA ASN A 214 -67.16 -3.23 17.66
C ASN A 214 -66.91 -4.18 16.51
N ASP A 215 -67.78 -4.13 15.50
CA ASP A 215 -67.66 -4.97 14.32
C ASP A 215 -66.34 -4.68 13.56
N TYR A 216 -65.89 -3.42 13.52
CA TYR A 216 -64.61 -3.05 12.93
C TYR A 216 -63.40 -3.45 13.77
N SER A 217 -63.47 -3.27 15.08
CA SER A 217 -62.42 -3.72 16.01
C SER A 217 -62.24 -5.23 15.95
N ASP A 218 -63.33 -5.98 15.94
CA ASP A 218 -63.34 -7.44 15.84
C ASP A 218 -62.74 -7.90 14.48
N LEU A 219 -63.04 -7.18 13.40
CA LEU A 219 -62.48 -7.47 12.07
C LEU A 219 -60.96 -7.25 12.03
N ILE A 220 -60.48 -6.11 12.52
CA ILE A 220 -59.04 -5.81 12.57
C ILE A 220 -58.31 -6.81 13.49
N ASN A 221 -58.85 -7.11 14.68
CA ASN A 221 -58.28 -8.10 15.60
C ASN A 221 -58.21 -9.49 14.95
N SER A 222 -59.24 -9.91 14.22
CA SER A 222 -59.25 -11.17 13.47
C SER A 222 -58.13 -11.21 12.43
N VAL A 223 -57.89 -10.10 11.71
CA VAL A 223 -56.81 -9.98 10.73
C VAL A 223 -55.43 -10.04 11.40
N ILE A 224 -55.22 -9.32 12.51
CA ILE A 224 -53.98 -9.36 13.29
C ILE A 224 -53.69 -10.80 13.76
N ASN A 225 -54.67 -11.46 14.39
CA ASN A 225 -54.54 -12.84 14.89
C ASN A 225 -54.15 -13.81 13.77
N VAL A 226 -54.77 -13.68 12.58
CA VAL A 226 -54.44 -14.51 11.41
C VAL A 226 -53.01 -14.26 10.94
N ILE A 227 -52.56 -13.00 10.89
CA ILE A 227 -51.20 -12.62 10.49
C ILE A 227 -50.16 -13.13 11.50
N GLU A 228 -50.37 -12.95 12.80
CA GLU A 228 -49.45 -13.38 13.86
C GLU A 228 -49.26 -14.90 13.89
N ASP A 229 -50.35 -15.65 13.74
CA ASP A 229 -50.31 -17.12 13.69
C ASP A 229 -49.68 -17.66 12.40
N CYS A 230 -49.71 -16.87 11.33
CA CYS A 230 -49.20 -17.23 10.00
C CYS A 230 -48.22 -16.15 9.47
N PRO A 231 -47.06 -15.93 10.11
CA PRO A 231 -46.18 -14.79 9.82
C PRO A 231 -45.49 -14.83 8.43
N GLY A 232 -45.73 -15.88 7.65
CA GLY A 232 -45.27 -16.04 6.26
C GLY A 232 -46.38 -15.89 5.20
N LEU A 233 -47.57 -15.43 5.61
CA LEU A 233 -48.69 -15.14 4.71
C LEU A 233 -48.34 -13.89 3.88
N THR A 234 -48.04 -14.08 2.60
CA THR A 234 -47.81 -13.00 1.63
C THR A 234 -48.82 -13.13 0.49
N SER A 235 -49.09 -12.07 -0.26
CA SER A 235 -49.92 -12.12 -1.47
C SER A 235 -49.48 -13.21 -2.48
N THR A 236 -48.19 -13.56 -2.51
CA THR A 236 -47.67 -14.66 -3.34
C THR A 236 -47.99 -16.05 -2.75
N THR A 237 -47.99 -16.17 -1.42
CA THR A 237 -48.42 -17.38 -0.69
C THR A 237 -49.93 -17.59 -0.79
N LEU A 238 -50.73 -16.52 -0.78
CA LEU A 238 -52.19 -16.56 -0.93
C LEU A 238 -52.61 -16.94 -2.35
N ASN A 239 -51.97 -16.42 -3.39
CA ASN A 239 -52.22 -16.86 -4.78
C ASN A 239 -51.90 -18.36 -5.00
N PHE A 240 -50.90 -18.91 -4.29
CA PHE A 240 -50.60 -20.34 -4.28
C PHE A 240 -51.64 -21.15 -3.48
N VAL A 241 -52.13 -20.61 -2.37
CA VAL A 241 -53.22 -21.16 -1.56
C VAL A 241 -54.56 -21.12 -2.28
N ASP A 242 -54.89 -20.09 -3.07
CA ASP A 242 -56.08 -20.00 -3.93
C ASP A 242 -56.05 -21.03 -5.07
N GLY A 243 -54.89 -21.22 -5.68
CA GLY A 243 -54.67 -22.28 -6.67
C GLY A 243 -54.85 -23.68 -6.09
N LEU A 244 -54.47 -23.88 -4.83
CA LEU A 244 -54.70 -25.13 -4.08
C LEU A 244 -56.15 -25.24 -3.55
N ALA A 245 -56.78 -24.16 -3.11
CA ALA A 245 -58.14 -24.11 -2.60
C ALA A 245 -59.15 -24.44 -3.70
N LYS A 246 -58.92 -24.01 -4.94
CA LYS A 246 -59.70 -24.49 -6.11
C LYS A 246 -59.57 -26.00 -6.33
N ILE A 247 -58.41 -26.59 -6.06
CA ILE A 247 -58.19 -28.05 -6.17
C ILE A 247 -58.84 -28.79 -4.98
N PHE A 248 -58.79 -28.24 -3.76
CA PHE A 248 -59.35 -28.85 -2.55
C PHE A 248 -60.88 -28.68 -2.41
N ASN A 249 -61.46 -27.62 -2.98
CA ASN A 249 -62.91 -27.46 -3.07
C ASN A 249 -63.56 -28.57 -3.94
N ASP A 250 -62.87 -29.07 -4.96
CA ASP A 250 -63.29 -30.27 -5.72
C ASP A 250 -63.27 -31.56 -4.86
N PHE A 251 -62.58 -31.55 -3.71
CA PHE A 251 -62.56 -32.63 -2.71
C PHE A 251 -63.44 -32.34 -1.47
N GLY A 252 -64.22 -31.26 -1.49
CA GLY A 252 -65.13 -30.89 -0.39
C GLY A 252 -64.43 -30.37 0.88
N ILE A 253 -63.21 -29.83 0.75
CA ILE A 253 -62.46 -29.20 1.84
C ILE A 253 -62.25 -27.74 1.45
N ASP A 254 -62.96 -26.82 2.12
CA ASP A 254 -62.71 -25.39 1.95
C ASP A 254 -61.48 -25.01 2.79
N LEU A 255 -60.36 -24.75 2.12
CA LEU A 255 -59.09 -24.47 2.79
C LEU A 255 -59.14 -23.16 3.58
N PHE A 256 -60.08 -22.28 3.25
CA PHE A 256 -60.28 -21.05 3.99
C PHE A 256 -61.26 -21.18 5.16
N ASP A 257 -62.10 -22.22 5.26
CA ASP A 257 -62.90 -22.47 6.47
C ASP A 257 -62.00 -22.55 7.72
N VAL A 258 -60.79 -23.08 7.56
CA VAL A 258 -59.80 -23.19 8.66
C VAL A 258 -59.25 -21.82 9.07
N LEU A 259 -59.08 -20.89 8.14
CA LEU A 259 -58.69 -19.50 8.45
C LEU A 259 -59.89 -18.71 8.99
N PHE A 260 -61.08 -18.93 8.44
CA PHE A 260 -62.33 -18.28 8.84
C PHE A 260 -62.78 -18.69 10.25
N THR A 261 -62.44 -19.90 10.72
CA THR A 261 -62.68 -20.30 12.13
C THR A 261 -61.91 -19.46 13.17
N LYS A 262 -60.96 -18.63 12.73
CA LYS A 262 -60.21 -17.69 13.58
C LYS A 262 -60.78 -16.28 13.59
N ILE A 263 -61.77 -16.02 12.75
CA ILE A 263 -62.51 -14.76 12.76
C ILE A 263 -63.43 -14.75 13.96
N ASP A 264 -63.58 -13.58 14.56
CA ASP A 264 -64.51 -13.40 15.66
C ASP A 264 -65.93 -13.88 15.28
N PRO A 265 -66.53 -14.82 16.05
CA PRO A 265 -67.89 -15.30 15.81
C PRO A 265 -68.95 -14.19 15.80
N ASN A 266 -68.69 -13.02 16.40
CA ASN A 266 -69.60 -11.87 16.37
C ASN A 266 -69.77 -11.26 14.97
N LEU A 267 -68.86 -11.57 14.04
CA LEU A 267 -68.91 -11.14 12.64
C LEU A 267 -69.67 -12.12 11.73
N GLU A 268 -70.14 -13.26 12.26
CA GLU A 268 -70.87 -14.28 11.49
C GLU A 268 -72.16 -13.70 10.89
N GLY A 269 -72.23 -13.67 9.55
CA GLY A 269 -73.35 -13.11 8.80
C GLY A 269 -73.30 -11.59 8.57
N LYS A 270 -72.25 -10.90 9.06
CA LYS A 270 -71.98 -9.47 8.83
C LYS A 270 -70.84 -9.22 7.84
N ILE A 271 -69.91 -10.17 7.73
CA ILE A 271 -68.88 -10.18 6.67
C ILE A 271 -69.00 -11.44 5.84
N THR A 272 -68.69 -11.33 4.56
CA THR A 272 -68.61 -12.48 3.67
C THR A 272 -67.20 -13.07 3.64
N TYR A 273 -67.13 -14.34 3.27
CA TYR A 273 -65.87 -15.03 3.09
C TYR A 273 -64.96 -14.35 2.04
N LYS A 274 -65.58 -13.82 0.98
CA LYS A 274 -64.89 -13.08 -0.09
C LYS A 274 -64.21 -11.82 0.44
N GLU A 275 -64.91 -11.05 1.27
CA GLU A 275 -64.40 -9.81 1.88
C GLU A 275 -63.16 -10.04 2.75
N VAL A 276 -63.17 -11.09 3.57
CA VAL A 276 -62.01 -11.44 4.39
C VAL A 276 -60.84 -11.88 3.52
N SER A 277 -61.13 -12.65 2.47
CA SER A 277 -60.11 -13.04 1.50
C SER A 277 -59.50 -11.83 0.79
N ASP A 278 -60.28 -10.79 0.51
CA ASP A 278 -59.81 -9.57 -0.14
C ASP A 278 -58.92 -8.73 0.79
N VAL A 279 -59.28 -8.58 2.07
CA VAL A 279 -58.42 -7.94 3.08
C VAL A 279 -57.10 -8.69 3.25
N LEU A 280 -57.13 -10.02 3.38
CA LEU A 280 -55.91 -10.83 3.53
C LEU A 280 -55.07 -10.84 2.24
N GLY A 281 -55.70 -10.77 1.07
CA GLY A 281 -55.03 -10.70 -0.25
C GLY A 281 -54.12 -9.48 -0.41
N LEU A 282 -54.40 -8.41 0.34
CA LEU A 282 -53.60 -7.18 0.37
C LEU A 282 -52.41 -7.28 1.35
N VAL A 283 -52.30 -8.34 2.15
CA VAL A 283 -51.18 -8.52 3.10
C VAL A 283 -49.89 -8.87 2.35
N ASN A 284 -48.82 -8.16 2.69
CA ASN A 284 -47.49 -8.36 2.12
C ASN A 284 -46.40 -8.14 3.18
N VAL A 285 -45.16 -8.53 2.86
CA VAL A 285 -44.01 -8.29 3.71
C VAL A 285 -43.02 -7.40 2.98
N ILE A 286 -42.86 -6.16 3.45
CA ILE A 286 -41.98 -5.16 2.86
C ILE A 286 -40.99 -4.71 3.93
N ASN A 287 -39.69 -4.71 3.60
CA ASN A 287 -38.61 -4.34 4.54
C ASN A 287 -38.66 -5.09 5.89
N ASN A 288 -39.04 -6.37 5.87
CA ASN A 288 -39.24 -7.23 7.04
C ASN A 288 -40.40 -6.84 7.96
N GLU A 289 -41.29 -5.96 7.51
CA GLU A 289 -42.52 -5.59 8.22
C GLU A 289 -43.73 -6.16 7.49
N VAL A 290 -44.67 -6.71 8.25
CA VAL A 290 -45.96 -7.15 7.68
C VAL A 290 -46.85 -5.93 7.51
N VAL A 291 -47.30 -5.72 6.29
CA VAL A 291 -48.08 -4.56 5.88
C VAL A 291 -49.31 -4.98 5.09
N ILE A 292 -50.40 -4.27 5.28
CA ILE A 292 -51.53 -4.26 4.36
C ILE A 292 -51.21 -3.23 3.28
N MET A 293 -51.27 -3.65 2.02
CA MET A 293 -51.02 -2.82 0.83
C MET A 293 -52.21 -1.86 0.56
N ASP A 294 -52.67 -1.18 1.60
CA ASP A 294 -53.86 -0.35 1.66
C ASP A 294 -53.72 0.66 2.82
N ASP A 295 -54.38 1.82 2.71
CA ASP A 295 -54.44 2.84 3.76
C ASP A 295 -55.62 2.64 4.75
N LEU A 296 -56.20 1.43 4.73
CA LEU A 296 -57.46 1.03 5.37
C LEU A 296 -58.70 1.72 4.80
N PHE A 297 -58.61 2.12 3.53
CA PHE A 297 -59.75 2.50 2.73
C PHE A 297 -59.49 2.21 1.25
N ILE A 298 -58.40 2.73 0.69
CA ILE A 298 -58.03 2.64 -0.72
C ILE A 298 -56.79 1.76 -0.88
N ASP A 299 -56.80 0.84 -1.84
CA ASP A 299 -55.64 -0.03 -2.09
C ASP A 299 -54.48 0.75 -2.71
N LEU A 300 -53.26 0.32 -2.40
CA LEU A 300 -52.04 1.03 -2.82
C LEU A 300 -51.95 1.20 -4.33
N ASN A 301 -52.43 0.24 -5.12
CA ASN A 301 -52.32 0.34 -6.58
C ASN A 301 -53.26 1.40 -7.13
N SER A 302 -54.49 1.46 -6.61
CA SER A 302 -55.44 2.53 -6.89
C SER A 302 -54.89 3.89 -6.45
N GLN A 303 -54.34 4.01 -5.23
CA GLN A 303 -53.71 5.25 -4.74
C GLN A 303 -52.62 5.78 -5.70
N LEU A 304 -51.86 4.88 -6.30
CA LEU A 304 -50.75 5.19 -7.20
C LEU A 304 -51.17 5.33 -8.68
N GLY A 305 -52.45 5.16 -9.01
CA GLY A 305 -52.95 5.19 -10.38
C GLY A 305 -52.31 4.10 -11.26
N TYR A 306 -52.08 2.91 -10.69
CA TYR A 306 -51.81 1.71 -11.49
C TYR A 306 -53.10 1.18 -12.10
N GLY A 307 -52.98 0.49 -13.23
CA GLY A 307 -54.15 0.10 -14.03
C GLY A 307 -55.12 -0.85 -13.33
N PHE A 308 -56.37 -0.80 -13.78
CA PHE A 308 -57.47 -1.70 -13.41
C PHE A 308 -57.21 -3.13 -13.95
N GLU A 309 -58.24 -3.96 -14.08
CA GLU A 309 -58.14 -5.26 -14.75
C GLU A 309 -57.67 -5.17 -16.21
N ASP A 310 -57.87 -4.01 -16.87
CA ASP A 310 -57.41 -3.75 -18.24
C ASP A 310 -55.89 -3.52 -18.38
N GLY A 311 -55.18 -3.36 -17.26
CA GLY A 311 -53.73 -3.16 -17.19
C GLY A 311 -53.23 -1.78 -17.60
N ILE A 312 -54.11 -0.79 -17.82
CA ILE A 312 -53.73 0.55 -18.29
C ILE A 312 -53.60 1.50 -17.10
N SER A 313 -52.37 1.96 -16.82
CA SER A 313 -52.07 2.91 -15.72
C SER A 313 -52.24 4.38 -16.12
N TYR A 314 -52.31 5.27 -15.14
CA TYR A 314 -52.21 6.72 -15.37
C TYR A 314 -50.78 7.09 -15.81
N ASN A 315 -50.69 7.84 -16.91
CA ASN A 315 -49.45 8.31 -17.51
C ASN A 315 -48.83 9.44 -16.69
N GLY A 316 -47.49 9.45 -16.59
CA GLY A 316 -46.74 10.57 -16.02
C GLY A 316 -46.65 10.63 -14.50
N PHE A 317 -47.37 9.74 -13.78
CA PHE A 317 -47.39 9.73 -12.32
C PHE A 317 -46.03 9.32 -11.74
N LYS A 318 -45.46 10.18 -10.92
CA LYS A 318 -44.38 9.83 -9.99
C LYS A 318 -45.01 9.23 -8.73
N ARG A 319 -44.58 8.04 -8.37
CA ARG A 319 -45.24 7.23 -7.35
C ARG A 319 -44.33 7.13 -6.14
N TYR A 320 -44.82 7.56 -4.99
CA TYR A 320 -44.12 7.47 -3.71
C TYR A 320 -44.94 6.63 -2.76
N THR A 321 -44.27 5.78 -2.00
CA THR A 321 -44.95 4.87 -1.06
C THR A 321 -44.36 4.99 0.33
N LYS A 322 -45.20 5.00 1.37
CA LYS A 322 -44.77 4.92 2.77
C LYS A 322 -45.52 3.81 3.51
N ILE A 323 -44.79 3.11 4.37
CA ILE A 323 -45.38 2.24 5.40
C ILE A 323 -45.65 3.12 6.62
N PHE A 324 -46.90 3.17 7.09
CA PHE A 324 -47.26 3.85 8.32
C PHE A 324 -47.13 2.87 9.50
N GLY A 325 -46.21 3.21 10.41
CA GLY A 325 -45.88 2.44 11.62
C GLY A 325 -46.63 2.94 12.85
N ALA A 326 -46.50 2.26 13.99
CA ALA A 326 -47.07 2.72 15.27
C ALA A 326 -46.63 4.15 15.64
N GLU A 327 -45.41 4.56 15.26
CA GLU A 327 -44.89 5.92 15.43
C GLU A 327 -45.59 7.01 14.61
N ASP A 328 -46.25 6.64 13.51
CA ASP A 328 -47.04 7.56 12.71
C ASP A 328 -48.48 7.72 13.26
N TYR A 329 -48.89 6.90 14.24
CA TYR A 329 -50.21 7.01 14.87
C TYR A 329 -50.26 8.24 15.79
N THR A 330 -51.26 9.10 15.60
CA THR A 330 -51.40 10.37 16.33
C THR A 330 -52.86 10.75 16.55
N GLU A 331 -53.14 11.46 17.65
CA GLU A 331 -54.46 12.07 17.89
C GLU A 331 -54.75 13.22 16.90
N ASN A 332 -53.73 13.79 16.26
CA ASN A 332 -53.87 14.84 15.26
C ASN A 332 -54.12 14.24 13.87
N ARG A 333 -55.40 14.12 13.50
CA ARG A 333 -55.89 13.48 12.27
C ARG A 333 -56.86 14.39 11.51
N ALA A 334 -57.06 14.12 10.22
CA ALA A 334 -57.91 14.90 9.33
C ALA A 334 -59.32 15.13 9.90
N ILE A 335 -59.91 14.06 10.46
CA ILE A 335 -61.22 14.07 11.08
C ILE A 335 -61.05 13.58 12.53
N PRO A 336 -60.91 14.50 13.52
CA PRO A 336 -60.56 14.15 14.91
C PRO A 336 -61.55 13.21 15.60
N THR A 337 -62.78 13.10 15.11
CA THR A 337 -63.84 12.23 15.64
C THR A 337 -63.74 10.78 15.18
N GLN A 338 -63.17 10.51 14.00
CA GLN A 338 -62.99 9.15 13.45
C GLN A 338 -61.75 8.45 14.04
N PRO A 339 -61.69 7.11 14.13
CA PRO A 339 -60.46 6.39 14.45
C PRO A 339 -59.29 6.75 13.51
N GLY A 340 -58.06 6.59 13.99
CA GLY A 340 -56.84 6.98 13.26
C GLY A 340 -56.43 5.99 12.15
N ILE A 341 -57.28 5.77 11.15
CA ILE A 341 -56.89 4.97 9.97
C ILE A 341 -55.86 5.72 9.12
N VAL A 342 -55.00 4.99 8.42
CA VAL A 342 -53.90 5.59 7.64
C VAL A 342 -54.43 6.66 6.68
N HIS A 343 -55.55 6.39 5.99
CA HIS A 343 -56.21 7.34 5.08
C HIS A 343 -56.39 8.74 5.69
N ASN A 344 -56.75 8.85 6.97
CA ASN A 344 -56.99 10.13 7.66
C ASN A 344 -55.74 10.70 8.35
N LEU A 345 -54.66 9.92 8.42
CA LEU A 345 -53.37 10.30 8.98
C LEU A 345 -52.42 10.87 7.90
N GLU A 346 -52.63 10.55 6.62
CA GLU A 346 -51.71 10.92 5.54
C GLU A 346 -51.47 12.43 5.45
N ILE A 347 -52.53 13.24 5.54
CA ILE A 347 -52.44 14.70 5.42
C ILE A 347 -51.80 15.38 6.65
N MET A 348 -51.72 14.66 7.76
CA MET A 348 -51.05 15.11 8.99
C MET A 348 -49.62 14.59 9.09
N ASN A 349 -49.18 13.74 8.15
CA ASN A 349 -47.83 13.22 8.15
C ASN A 349 -46.82 14.28 7.72
N GLU A 350 -45.92 14.67 8.63
CA GLU A 350 -44.91 15.68 8.37
C GLU A 350 -44.01 15.34 7.18
N THR A 351 -43.76 14.05 6.90
CA THR A 351 -42.89 13.65 5.78
C THR A 351 -43.54 13.96 4.44
N TYR A 352 -44.79 13.57 4.26
CA TYR A 352 -45.55 13.88 3.04
C TYR A 352 -45.76 15.39 2.89
N MET A 353 -46.15 16.09 3.95
CA MET A 353 -46.38 17.53 3.87
C MET A 353 -45.10 18.31 3.57
N ASN A 354 -43.95 17.92 4.15
CA ASN A 354 -42.66 18.53 3.82
C ASN A 354 -42.23 18.22 2.38
N ASP A 355 -42.41 16.99 1.91
CA ASP A 355 -42.03 16.62 0.53
C ASP A 355 -42.88 17.35 -0.51
N ILE A 356 -44.20 17.43 -0.29
CA ILE A 356 -45.10 18.23 -1.13
C ILE A 356 -44.68 19.68 -1.10
N ALA A 357 -44.50 20.28 0.09
CA ALA A 357 -44.11 21.68 0.23
C ALA A 357 -42.77 22.00 -0.47
N ASN A 358 -41.81 21.07 -0.44
CA ASN A 358 -40.52 21.19 -1.12
C ASN A 358 -40.62 20.95 -2.63
N SER A 359 -41.64 20.24 -3.09
CA SER A 359 -41.87 19.90 -4.50
C SER A 359 -42.79 20.88 -5.24
N LEU A 360 -43.47 21.78 -4.52
CA LEU A 360 -44.29 22.82 -5.10
C LEU A 360 -43.50 23.68 -6.10
N VAL A 361 -44.03 23.83 -7.31
CA VAL A 361 -43.43 24.66 -8.36
C VAL A 361 -43.84 26.10 -8.13
N PHE A 362 -42.95 26.89 -7.52
CA PHE A 362 -43.18 28.30 -7.28
C PHE A 362 -42.69 29.18 -8.45
N GLY A 363 -43.56 30.03 -8.98
CA GLY A 363 -43.16 31.11 -9.89
C GLY A 363 -42.49 32.27 -9.14
N THR A 364 -41.63 33.06 -9.78
CA THR A 364 -41.03 34.25 -9.15
C THR A 364 -42.12 35.29 -8.82
N PRO A 365 -42.23 35.77 -7.56
CA PRO A 365 -43.13 36.87 -7.22
C PRO A 365 -42.80 38.09 -8.07
N THR A 366 -43.82 38.73 -8.67
CA THR A 366 -43.62 39.93 -9.50
C THR A 366 -43.35 41.15 -8.60
N SER A 367 -42.07 41.44 -8.36
CA SER A 367 -41.59 42.56 -7.54
C SER A 367 -41.68 43.90 -8.28
N ALA A 368 -42.63 44.76 -7.95
CA ALA A 368 -42.70 46.10 -8.56
C ALA A 368 -41.78 47.17 -7.89
N ILE A 369 -41.11 46.88 -6.76
CA ILE A 369 -40.21 47.81 -6.03
C ILE A 369 -38.77 47.29 -5.99
N VAL A 370 -37.79 48.13 -6.33
CA VAL A 370 -36.35 47.77 -6.39
C VAL A 370 -35.59 48.36 -5.19
N GLY A 371 -34.75 47.55 -4.52
CA GLY A 371 -33.85 48.00 -3.45
C GLY A 371 -32.47 48.48 -3.97
N LEU A 372 -31.84 49.45 -3.29
CA LEU A 372 -30.51 50.00 -3.67
C LEU A 372 -29.41 49.63 -2.67
N SER A 373 -28.22 49.24 -3.18
CA SER A 373 -26.95 49.07 -2.45
C SER A 373 -25.93 50.15 -2.81
N ASP A 374 -24.91 50.39 -1.98
CA ASP A 374 -23.88 51.46 -2.15
C ASP A 374 -22.98 51.32 -3.42
N ASP A 375 -23.26 50.36 -4.29
CA ASP A 375 -22.61 50.07 -5.58
C ASP A 375 -23.59 49.60 -6.69
N PHE A 376 -24.88 49.87 -6.50
CA PHE A 376 -25.95 49.41 -7.39
C PHE A 376 -25.79 49.96 -8.81
N ASN A 377 -26.00 49.11 -9.81
CA ASN A 377 -26.13 49.48 -11.21
C ASN A 377 -27.23 48.62 -11.86
N GLY A 378 -28.14 49.23 -12.61
CA GLY A 378 -29.24 48.53 -13.27
C GLY A 378 -29.77 49.30 -14.48
N SER A 379 -30.59 48.64 -15.31
CA SER A 379 -31.29 49.28 -16.43
C SER A 379 -32.73 48.82 -16.43
N TYR A 380 -33.67 49.76 -16.57
CA TYR A 380 -35.10 49.45 -16.49
C TYR A 380 -35.91 50.15 -17.57
N LEU A 381 -36.86 49.39 -18.15
CA LEU A 381 -37.86 49.90 -19.07
C LEU A 381 -39.14 50.28 -18.30
N PHE A 382 -39.60 51.53 -18.42
CA PHE A 382 -40.85 52.00 -17.83
C PHE A 382 -41.39 53.24 -18.58
N ASN A 383 -42.71 53.45 -18.53
CA ASN A 383 -43.42 54.50 -19.32
C ASN A 383 -43.72 55.78 -18.51
N LEU A 384 -44.00 55.66 -17.21
CA LEU A 384 -44.54 56.77 -16.39
C LEU A 384 -43.80 56.98 -15.07
N GLY A 385 -43.12 55.96 -14.54
CA GLY A 385 -42.26 56.09 -13.38
C GLY A 385 -41.82 54.75 -12.81
N LYS A 386 -40.76 54.79 -12.00
CA LYS A 386 -40.26 53.62 -11.25
C LYS A 386 -39.75 54.05 -9.88
N ALA A 387 -40.06 53.25 -8.86
CA ALA A 387 -39.72 53.55 -7.47
C ALA A 387 -38.59 52.66 -6.94
N PHE A 388 -37.68 53.27 -6.18
CA PHE A 388 -36.53 52.65 -5.55
C PHE A 388 -36.53 52.99 -4.06
N SER A 389 -36.41 52.02 -3.17
CA SER A 389 -36.43 52.25 -1.71
C SER A 389 -35.12 51.77 -1.08
N PHE A 390 -34.60 52.51 -0.10
CA PHE A 390 -33.44 52.08 0.69
C PHE A 390 -33.36 52.77 2.06
N THR A 391 -32.63 52.16 3.00
CA THR A 391 -32.38 52.69 4.35
C THR A 391 -30.88 52.60 4.65
N PRO A 392 -30.13 53.71 4.67
CA PRO A 392 -28.70 53.70 4.97
C PRO A 392 -28.44 53.30 6.42
N THR A 393 -27.42 52.49 6.65
CA THR A 393 -26.96 52.11 8.01
C THR A 393 -25.87 53.03 8.55
N HIS A 394 -25.17 53.74 7.67
CA HIS A 394 -24.02 54.61 7.98
C HIS A 394 -24.12 55.92 7.19
N LYS A 395 -23.74 57.02 7.83
CA LYS A 395 -23.65 58.34 7.22
C LYS A 395 -22.56 58.35 6.13
N GLY A 396 -22.89 58.94 4.99
CA GLY A 396 -21.96 59.07 3.86
C GLY A 396 -22.63 59.63 2.62
N THR A 397 -21.83 60.21 1.74
CA THR A 397 -22.27 60.81 0.48
C THR A 397 -22.48 59.73 -0.58
N ARG A 398 -23.71 59.61 -1.11
CA ARG A 398 -23.98 58.74 -2.28
C ARG A 398 -24.45 59.55 -3.47
N LYS A 399 -24.16 59.02 -4.66
CA LYS A 399 -24.63 59.55 -5.94
C LYS A 399 -25.59 58.57 -6.60
N PHE A 400 -26.83 58.99 -6.82
CA PHE A 400 -27.81 58.33 -7.68
C PHE A 400 -27.75 58.95 -9.09
N THR A 401 -27.76 58.14 -10.14
CA THR A 401 -27.78 58.60 -11.54
C THR A 401 -28.91 57.90 -12.28
N ALA A 402 -29.72 58.65 -13.02
CA ALA A 402 -30.74 58.19 -13.96
C ALA A 402 -30.83 59.21 -15.11
N ASN A 403 -30.01 59.02 -16.15
CA ASN A 403 -29.86 59.99 -17.24
C ASN A 403 -31.15 60.12 -18.07
N GLY A 404 -31.57 61.36 -18.35
CA GLY A 404 -32.78 61.67 -19.10
C GLY A 404 -34.08 61.63 -18.28
N CYS A 405 -33.99 61.49 -16.97
CA CYS A 405 -35.14 61.37 -16.07
C CYS A 405 -35.14 62.42 -14.97
N THR A 406 -36.35 62.72 -14.48
CA THR A 406 -36.57 63.47 -13.23
C THR A 406 -36.44 62.52 -12.05
N ILE A 407 -35.60 62.85 -11.08
CA ILE A 407 -35.41 62.09 -9.83
C ILE A 407 -36.02 62.88 -8.69
N LYS A 408 -36.97 62.28 -7.98
CA LYS A 408 -37.57 62.82 -6.75
C LYS A 408 -37.13 61.98 -5.56
N LEU A 409 -36.49 62.62 -4.57
CA LEU A 409 -36.10 61.99 -3.33
C LEU A 409 -37.12 62.31 -2.23
N TYR A 410 -37.55 61.28 -1.54
CA TYR A 410 -38.42 61.35 -0.37
C TYR A 410 -37.77 60.67 0.83
N GLN A 411 -38.19 61.07 2.03
CA GLN A 411 -37.94 60.35 3.28
C GLN A 411 -39.26 59.96 3.95
N TYR A 412 -39.26 58.87 4.70
CA TYR A 412 -40.36 58.51 5.59
C TYR A 412 -40.19 59.20 6.94
N ASP A 413 -41.27 59.76 7.47
CA ASP A 413 -41.32 60.24 8.84
C ASP A 413 -41.61 59.11 9.86
N ALA A 414 -41.70 59.47 11.15
CA ALA A 414 -41.93 58.51 12.24
C ALA A 414 -43.28 57.78 12.18
N ASN A 415 -44.24 58.25 11.38
CA ASN A 415 -45.57 57.66 11.20
C ASN A 415 -45.68 56.88 9.88
N ASN A 416 -44.56 56.66 9.18
CA ASN A 416 -44.48 55.96 7.90
C ASN A 416 -45.15 56.72 6.74
N CYS A 417 -45.22 58.05 6.82
CA CYS A 417 -45.69 58.95 5.76
C CYS A 417 -44.54 59.54 4.93
N LEU A 418 -44.74 59.74 3.62
CA LEU A 418 -43.73 60.25 2.69
C LEU A 418 -43.61 61.79 2.73
N GLN A 419 -42.37 62.30 2.83
CA GLN A 419 -41.99 63.72 2.76
C GLN A 419 -40.98 63.97 1.64
N VAL A 420 -41.20 64.99 0.79
CA VAL A 420 -40.30 65.35 -0.32
C VAL A 420 -39.05 66.05 0.23
N ILE A 421 -37.86 65.61 -0.20
CA ILE A 421 -36.57 66.23 0.13
C ILE A 421 -36.06 67.06 -1.05
N GLU A 422 -35.94 66.45 -2.22
CA GLU A 422 -35.28 67.07 -3.37
C GLU A 422 -35.86 66.57 -4.69
N THR A 423 -35.79 67.40 -5.74
CA THR A 423 -36.16 67.01 -7.11
C THR A 423 -35.11 67.54 -8.07
N VAL A 424 -34.44 66.65 -8.81
CA VAL A 424 -33.32 66.99 -9.70
C VAL A 424 -33.38 66.21 -11.01
N GLN A 425 -32.65 66.69 -12.02
CA GLN A 425 -32.50 66.02 -13.31
C GLN A 425 -31.21 65.20 -13.37
N ASN A 426 -31.26 64.05 -14.03
CA ASN A 426 -30.13 63.16 -14.38
C ASN A 426 -29.37 62.52 -13.21
N SER A 427 -28.99 63.26 -12.18
CA SER A 427 -28.22 62.72 -11.06
C SER A 427 -28.45 63.51 -9.78
N LEU A 428 -28.48 62.81 -8.67
CA LEU A 428 -28.65 63.33 -7.32
C LEU A 428 -27.46 62.87 -6.47
N THR A 429 -26.70 63.82 -5.90
CA THR A 429 -25.68 63.53 -4.89
C THR A 429 -26.17 64.07 -3.55
N TYR A 430 -26.28 63.20 -2.56
CA TYR A 430 -26.83 63.58 -1.26
C TYR A 430 -26.11 62.86 -0.11
N GLU A 431 -25.95 63.53 1.03
CA GLU A 431 -25.40 62.94 2.25
C GLU A 431 -26.53 62.29 3.05
N TYR A 432 -26.62 60.96 2.95
CA TYR A 432 -27.70 60.21 3.59
C TYR A 432 -27.36 59.90 5.04
N VAL A 433 -28.29 60.22 5.94
CA VAL A 433 -28.19 59.94 7.38
C VAL A 433 -28.59 58.49 7.66
N SER A 434 -27.90 57.86 8.61
CA SER A 434 -28.21 56.49 9.05
C SER A 434 -29.63 56.37 9.64
N SER A 435 -30.26 55.22 9.45
CA SER A 435 -31.54 54.80 10.05
C SER A 435 -32.80 55.50 9.53
N ILE A 436 -32.70 56.34 8.49
CA ILE A 436 -33.86 56.96 7.83
C ILE A 436 -34.19 56.18 6.55
N ARG A 437 -35.47 55.82 6.32
CA ARG A 437 -35.90 55.19 5.07
C ARG A 437 -36.12 56.27 4.00
N TYR A 438 -35.52 56.07 2.83
CA TYR A 438 -35.65 56.95 1.68
C TYR A 438 -36.34 56.24 0.52
N LEU A 439 -37.10 57.00 -0.27
CA LEU A 439 -37.72 56.57 -1.51
C LEU A 439 -37.26 57.49 -2.64
N LEU A 440 -36.73 56.91 -3.71
CA LEU A 440 -36.35 57.59 -4.94
C LEU A 440 -37.37 57.23 -6.01
N ILE A 441 -38.06 58.22 -6.55
CA ILE A 441 -38.97 58.04 -7.68
C ILE A 441 -38.30 58.62 -8.91
N VAL A 442 -38.21 57.81 -9.96
CA VAL A 442 -37.66 58.20 -11.26
C VAL A 442 -38.80 58.28 -12.26
N GLU A 443 -38.98 59.44 -12.88
CA GLU A 443 -40.02 59.71 -13.87
C GLU A 443 -39.37 59.99 -15.23
N ALA A 444 -39.97 59.45 -16.29
CA ALA A 444 -39.53 59.61 -17.68
C ALA A 444 -40.69 60.11 -18.54
N ASP A 445 -40.39 60.95 -19.54
CA ASP A 445 -41.40 61.58 -20.41
C ASP A 445 -41.92 60.64 -21.53
N SER A 446 -41.30 59.46 -21.70
CA SER A 446 -41.68 58.43 -22.69
C SER A 446 -41.08 57.06 -22.33
N ILE A 447 -41.60 55.96 -22.89
CA ILE A 447 -41.04 54.61 -22.74
C ILE A 447 -39.56 54.60 -23.17
N ASN A 448 -38.65 54.50 -22.21
CA ASN A 448 -37.21 54.43 -22.44
C ASN A 448 -36.57 53.40 -21.51
N ASN A 449 -35.50 52.77 -21.97
CA ASN A 449 -34.65 51.95 -21.11
C ASN A 449 -33.63 52.86 -20.42
N VAL A 450 -33.79 53.05 -19.10
CA VAL A 450 -33.01 54.02 -18.33
C VAL A 450 -31.96 53.30 -17.51
N GLY A 451 -30.69 53.66 -17.72
CA GLY A 451 -29.57 53.23 -16.89
C GLY A 451 -29.57 53.96 -15.55
N ILE A 452 -29.50 53.21 -14.46
CA ILE A 452 -29.54 53.69 -13.09
C ILE A 452 -28.31 53.22 -12.33
N SER A 453 -27.64 54.13 -11.60
CA SER A 453 -26.54 53.78 -10.70
C SER A 453 -26.71 54.44 -9.33
N PHE A 454 -26.26 53.77 -8.26
CA PHE A 454 -26.17 54.31 -6.91
C PHE A 454 -24.81 53.94 -6.30
N SER A 455 -23.97 54.93 -5.99
CA SER A 455 -22.59 54.69 -5.52
C SER A 455 -22.18 55.56 -4.34
N LEU A 456 -21.39 54.99 -3.41
CA LEU A 456 -20.70 55.75 -2.36
C LEU A 456 -19.52 56.57 -2.92
N GLU A 457 -19.46 57.86 -2.58
CA GLU A 457 -18.44 58.80 -3.07
C GLU A 457 -17.27 59.04 -2.10
N ASP A 458 -17.47 58.84 -0.79
CA ASP A 458 -16.44 59.06 0.25
C ASP A 458 -15.33 57.99 0.15
N LYS A 459 -14.06 58.41 0.03
CA LYS A 459 -12.89 57.55 -0.23
C LYS A 459 -11.81 57.64 0.87
N MET A 460 -11.08 56.55 1.04
CA MET A 460 -9.87 56.44 1.86
C MET A 460 -8.74 55.89 0.98
N GLU A 461 -7.59 56.58 0.96
CA GLU A 461 -6.43 56.25 0.14
C GLU A 461 -5.37 55.46 0.93
N LEU A 462 -4.42 54.84 0.21
CA LEU A 462 -3.22 54.30 0.82
C LEU A 462 -2.32 55.47 1.28
N GLY A 463 -1.80 55.40 2.50
CA GLY A 463 -1.10 56.51 3.16
C GLY A 463 -1.97 57.22 4.20
N ASP A 464 -1.68 58.50 4.44
CA ASP A 464 -2.34 59.33 5.46
C ASP A 464 -3.70 59.86 5.00
N ASN A 465 -4.73 59.64 5.83
CA ASN A 465 -6.08 60.17 5.60
C ASN A 465 -6.53 61.00 6.81
N THR A 466 -7.04 62.21 6.59
CA THR A 466 -7.62 63.04 7.67
C THR A 466 -9.15 62.95 7.62
N VAL A 467 -9.76 62.46 8.70
CA VAL A 467 -11.21 62.18 8.76
C VAL A 467 -11.83 62.86 9.98
N GLU A 468 -12.95 63.55 9.78
CA GLU A 468 -13.78 64.10 10.85
C GLU A 468 -15.02 63.21 11.07
N VAL A 469 -15.31 62.84 12.32
CA VAL A 469 -16.50 62.05 12.68
C VAL A 469 -17.26 62.77 13.79
N GLY A 470 -18.54 63.09 13.56
CA GLY A 470 -19.40 63.80 14.51
C GLY A 470 -19.70 63.00 15.78
N SER A 471 -20.33 63.64 16.77
CA SER A 471 -20.73 62.99 18.04
C SER A 471 -21.74 61.87 17.79
N GLY A 472 -21.41 60.63 18.21
CA GLY A 472 -22.28 59.45 18.00
C GLY A 472 -22.43 59.01 16.54
N ASP A 473 -21.73 59.65 15.59
CA ASP A 473 -21.84 59.36 14.16
C ASP A 473 -21.16 58.02 13.80
N LYS A 474 -21.73 57.37 12.77
CA LYS A 474 -21.15 56.23 12.08
C LYS A 474 -20.91 56.60 10.62
N ARG A 475 -19.65 56.65 10.17
CA ARG A 475 -19.27 57.00 8.80
C ARG A 475 -18.77 55.79 8.00
N ILE A 476 -18.94 55.81 6.68
CA ILE A 476 -18.47 54.79 5.74
C ILE A 476 -17.52 55.42 4.71
N TYR A 477 -16.43 54.72 4.39
CA TYR A 477 -15.45 55.11 3.37
C TYR A 477 -15.12 53.93 2.45
N LYS A 478 -14.87 54.21 1.18
CA LYS A 478 -14.38 53.26 0.18
C LYS A 478 -12.85 53.24 0.13
N LEU A 479 -12.24 52.09 0.36
CA LEU A 479 -10.81 51.83 0.27
C LEU A 479 -10.50 50.90 -0.91
N THR A 480 -9.50 51.24 -1.72
CA THR A 480 -9.04 50.43 -2.87
C THR A 480 -7.52 50.34 -2.90
N ALA A 481 -6.99 49.20 -3.33
CA ALA A 481 -5.55 49.02 -3.57
C ALA A 481 -5.29 48.44 -4.96
N SER A 482 -4.15 48.79 -5.56
CA SER A 482 -3.73 48.29 -6.88
C SER A 482 -3.19 46.86 -6.86
N VAL A 483 -2.76 46.37 -5.69
CA VAL A 483 -2.20 45.02 -5.50
C VAL A 483 -2.97 44.29 -4.40
N SER A 484 -3.37 43.04 -4.66
CA SER A 484 -4.01 42.19 -3.67
C SER A 484 -3.05 41.88 -2.52
N GLY A 485 -3.50 42.01 -1.27
CA GLY A 485 -2.66 41.72 -0.12
C GLY A 485 -3.26 42.17 1.20
N TYR A 486 -2.52 41.96 2.27
CA TYR A 486 -2.85 42.47 3.60
C TYR A 486 -2.17 43.81 3.83
N TYR A 487 -2.92 44.77 4.36
CA TYR A 487 -2.47 46.11 4.70
C TYR A 487 -2.77 46.40 6.17
N LEU A 488 -1.92 47.20 6.80
CA LEU A 488 -2.07 47.66 8.17
C LEU A 488 -2.77 49.02 8.17
N ILE A 489 -3.64 49.26 9.15
CA ILE A 489 -4.32 50.53 9.36
C ILE A 489 -4.00 51.03 10.75
N SER A 490 -3.65 52.30 10.89
CA SER A 490 -3.54 52.95 12.19
C SER A 490 -4.39 54.19 12.34
N VAL A 491 -5.05 54.31 13.49
CA VAL A 491 -5.98 55.37 13.83
C VAL A 491 -5.38 56.16 15.01
N SER A 492 -5.19 57.46 14.83
CA SER A 492 -4.46 58.29 15.81
C SER A 492 -5.20 58.55 17.13
N ASN A 493 -6.49 58.22 17.22
CA ASN A 493 -7.32 58.43 18.41
C ASN A 493 -8.14 57.19 18.75
N THR A 494 -8.00 56.69 19.98
CA THR A 494 -8.62 55.44 20.45
C THR A 494 -10.12 55.54 20.73
N LYS A 495 -10.70 56.74 20.77
CA LYS A 495 -12.17 56.93 20.86
C LYS A 495 -12.89 56.65 19.53
N ILE A 496 -12.15 56.58 18.44
CA ILE A 496 -12.63 56.17 17.12
C ILE A 496 -12.38 54.67 16.96
N SER A 497 -13.45 53.90 16.84
CA SER A 497 -13.36 52.48 16.50
C SER A 497 -13.55 52.30 15.00
N LEU A 498 -12.81 51.34 14.45
CA LEU A 498 -12.86 50.99 13.04
C LEU A 498 -13.43 49.58 12.88
N SER A 499 -14.44 49.43 12.02
CA SER A 499 -14.95 48.14 11.58
C SER A 499 -14.81 48.00 10.06
N GLY A 500 -14.90 46.78 9.54
CA GLY A 500 -14.50 46.46 8.15
C GLY A 500 -13.03 46.07 7.99
N ALA A 501 -12.24 46.17 9.06
CA ALA A 501 -10.89 45.61 9.21
C ALA A 501 -10.80 44.80 10.52
N THR A 502 -9.76 43.98 10.65
CA THR A 502 -9.53 43.15 11.84
C THR A 502 -8.67 43.88 12.86
N TYR A 503 -9.15 43.97 14.09
CA TYR A 503 -8.44 44.60 15.21
C TYR A 503 -7.16 43.84 15.59
N ILE A 504 -6.07 44.58 15.83
CA ILE A 504 -4.79 44.04 16.32
C ILE A 504 -4.60 44.41 17.79
N THR A 505 -4.54 45.72 18.05
CA THR A 505 -4.33 46.34 19.36
C THR A 505 -4.84 47.79 19.27
N SER A 506 -4.80 48.53 20.39
CA SER A 506 -5.36 49.88 20.49
C SER A 506 -4.90 50.78 19.33
N GLY A 507 -5.86 51.21 18.48
CA GLY A 507 -5.60 52.06 17.32
C GLY A 507 -4.89 51.39 16.12
N LYS A 508 -4.71 50.06 16.11
CA LYS A 508 -4.06 49.31 15.01
C LYS A 508 -4.95 48.16 14.51
N TYR A 509 -5.10 48.07 13.20
CA TYR A 509 -5.94 47.09 12.50
C TYR A 509 -5.21 46.53 11.27
N TYR A 510 -5.72 45.44 10.69
CA TYR A 510 -5.31 44.99 9.35
C TYR A 510 -6.52 44.66 8.48
N VAL A 511 -6.37 44.78 7.17
CA VAL A 511 -7.41 44.46 6.19
C VAL A 511 -6.81 43.72 5.00
N HIS A 512 -7.54 42.74 4.47
CA HIS A 512 -7.23 42.16 3.17
C HIS A 512 -7.93 42.95 2.08
N LEU A 513 -7.16 43.42 1.10
CA LEU A 513 -7.66 44.14 -0.07
C LEU A 513 -7.39 43.28 -1.32
N LYS A 514 -8.40 43.17 -2.19
CA LYS A 514 -8.23 42.60 -3.53
C LYS A 514 -7.93 43.74 -4.51
N ALA A 515 -7.03 43.48 -5.45
CA ALA A 515 -6.63 44.46 -6.47
C ALA A 515 -7.86 45.06 -7.16
N ASN A 516 -7.90 46.39 -7.24
CA ASN A 516 -8.93 47.18 -7.91
C ASN A 516 -10.37 46.92 -7.44
N THR A 517 -10.53 46.32 -6.24
CA THR A 517 -11.85 46.03 -5.65
C THR A 517 -12.09 46.95 -4.45
N ALA A 518 -13.28 47.53 -4.39
CA ALA A 518 -13.71 48.37 -3.28
C ALA A 518 -13.87 47.55 -1.99
N LYS A 519 -13.29 48.02 -0.89
CA LYS A 519 -13.58 47.54 0.47
C LYS A 519 -14.12 48.70 1.29
N TYR A 520 -15.21 48.48 2.01
CA TYR A 520 -15.83 49.51 2.84
C TYR A 520 -15.29 49.46 4.27
N ILE A 521 -14.82 50.61 4.76
CA ILE A 521 -14.29 50.82 6.10
C ILE A 521 -15.25 51.74 6.85
N TYR A 522 -15.60 51.36 8.08
CA TYR A 522 -16.57 52.09 8.89
C TYR A 522 -15.90 52.66 10.12
N LEU A 523 -16.16 53.94 10.40
CA LEU A 523 -15.64 54.63 11.57
C LEU A 523 -16.81 54.99 12.49
N THR A 524 -16.70 54.63 13.77
CA THR A 524 -17.70 54.97 14.78
C THR A 524 -17.06 55.85 15.85
N ASN A 525 -17.67 57.01 16.10
CA ASN A 525 -17.24 57.89 17.19
C ASN A 525 -18.05 57.60 18.46
N SER A 526 -17.37 57.12 19.49
CA SER A 526 -17.97 56.85 20.81
C SER A 526 -18.01 58.07 21.74
N ALA A 527 -17.40 59.19 21.33
CA ALA A 527 -17.37 60.41 22.11
C ALA A 527 -18.63 61.27 21.89
N ALA A 528 -19.00 62.04 22.92
CA ALA A 528 -20.11 63.01 22.87
C ALA A 528 -19.76 64.30 22.10
N TYR A 529 -18.65 64.33 21.35
CA TYR A 529 -18.16 65.47 20.59
C TYR A 529 -17.46 65.00 19.31
N SER A 530 -17.37 65.87 18.30
CA SER A 530 -16.70 65.57 17.02
C SER A 530 -15.19 65.36 17.19
N ILE A 531 -14.63 64.40 16.46
CA ILE A 531 -13.19 64.09 16.49
C ILE A 531 -12.63 64.12 15.06
N THR A 532 -11.52 64.85 14.88
CA THR A 532 -10.65 64.74 13.71
C THR A 532 -9.54 63.73 14.00
N VAL A 533 -9.41 62.71 13.16
CA VAL A 533 -8.46 61.60 13.32
C VAL A 533 -7.64 61.40 12.05
N ASN A 534 -6.36 61.06 12.20
CA ASN A 534 -5.54 60.57 11.10
C ASN A 534 -5.68 59.04 11.03
N VAL A 535 -5.98 58.54 9.83
CA VAL A 535 -6.04 57.12 9.50
C VAL A 535 -4.97 56.83 8.45
N GLU A 536 -3.92 56.13 8.86
CA GLU A 536 -2.80 55.74 8.00
C GLU A 536 -3.00 54.29 7.50
N VAL A 537 -2.90 54.04 6.19
CA VAL A 537 -2.98 52.69 5.58
C VAL A 537 -1.65 52.35 4.89
N TYR A 538 -0.94 51.32 5.35
CA TYR A 538 0.43 51.00 4.92
C TYR A 538 0.68 49.49 4.76
N THR A 539 1.79 49.12 4.11
CA THR A 539 2.18 47.72 3.88
C THR A 539 2.87 47.09 5.09
N PRO A 540 2.68 45.78 5.36
CA PRO A 540 3.39 45.08 6.43
C PRO A 540 4.90 44.95 6.20
N ASN A 541 5.66 44.69 7.28
CA ASN A 541 7.10 44.45 7.23
C ASN A 541 7.46 43.13 6.52
N GLU A 542 8.64 43.06 5.90
CA GLU A 542 9.11 41.83 5.21
C GLU A 542 9.83 40.84 6.15
N ILE A 543 9.66 39.54 5.89
CA ILE A 543 10.43 38.46 6.53
C ILE A 543 11.75 38.29 5.77
N ASP A 544 12.88 38.45 6.48
CA ASP A 544 14.22 38.18 5.95
C ASP A 544 14.62 36.73 6.22
N LEU A 545 14.86 35.95 5.15
CA LEU A 545 15.31 34.55 5.21
C LEU A 545 16.70 34.38 5.85
N ASN A 546 17.53 35.43 5.87
CA ASN A 546 18.88 35.36 6.43
C ASN A 546 18.91 35.66 7.92
N GLN A 547 17.80 36.14 8.50
CA GLN A 547 17.69 36.36 9.94
C GLN A 547 17.24 35.08 10.62
N THR A 548 18.08 34.58 11.53
CA THR A 548 17.83 33.33 12.25
C THR A 548 16.66 33.40 13.21
N THR A 549 16.20 34.59 13.62
CA THR A 549 15.06 34.76 14.54
C THR A 549 14.36 36.11 14.38
N GLN A 550 13.03 36.08 14.18
CA GLN A 550 12.18 37.27 14.20
C GLN A 550 11.40 37.38 15.51
N ILE A 551 11.45 38.56 16.15
CA ILE A 551 10.66 38.90 17.36
C ILE A 551 9.36 39.57 16.92
N ILE A 552 8.21 39.20 17.51
CA ILE A 552 6.89 39.70 17.09
C ILE A 552 6.34 40.80 18.01
N ASN A 553 6.08 42.00 17.48
CA ASN A 553 5.36 43.07 18.18
C ASN A 553 4.12 43.55 17.40
N SER A 554 3.46 44.62 17.83
CA SER A 554 2.23 45.15 17.20
C SER A 554 2.39 45.50 15.71
N ASN A 555 3.57 45.96 15.27
CA ASN A 555 3.87 46.27 13.87
C ASN A 555 4.30 45.03 13.07
N GLN A 556 4.54 43.89 13.73
CA GLN A 556 4.96 42.62 13.14
C GLN A 556 3.88 41.54 13.30
N LYS A 557 2.67 41.92 13.72
CA LYS A 557 1.49 41.05 13.80
C LYS A 557 1.16 40.41 12.45
N VAL A 558 1.34 41.17 11.39
CA VAL A 558 1.22 40.74 10.00
C VAL A 558 2.59 40.97 9.37
N MET A 559 3.15 39.93 8.78
CA MET A 559 4.44 39.97 8.08
C MET A 559 4.25 39.51 6.65
N LYS A 560 5.07 40.00 5.74
CA LYS A 560 5.06 39.68 4.31
C LYS A 560 6.30 38.87 3.95
N PHE A 561 6.16 37.82 3.15
CA PHE A 561 7.31 37.09 2.61
C PHE A 561 7.13 36.84 1.12
N THR A 562 8.18 37.08 0.33
CA THR A 562 8.18 36.87 -1.12
C THR A 562 9.21 35.81 -1.47
N ASN A 563 8.81 34.76 -2.19
CA ASN A 563 9.73 33.73 -2.67
C ASN A 563 10.83 34.38 -3.56
N PRO A 564 12.12 34.39 -3.15
CA PRO A 564 13.17 35.05 -3.93
C PRO A 564 13.60 34.24 -5.16
N TYR A 565 13.19 32.97 -5.25
CA TYR A 565 13.58 32.07 -6.32
C TYR A 565 12.63 32.15 -7.53
N ASN A 566 13.16 31.83 -8.71
CA ASN A 566 12.39 31.74 -9.97
C ASN A 566 11.68 30.38 -10.13
N SER A 567 11.62 29.57 -9.07
CA SER A 567 11.00 28.25 -9.04
C SER A 567 10.08 28.13 -7.83
N SER A 568 9.18 27.15 -7.84
CA SER A 568 8.29 26.90 -6.70
C SER A 568 9.09 26.30 -5.54
N MET A 569 8.97 26.89 -4.37
CA MET A 569 9.70 26.50 -3.16
C MET A 569 8.74 26.20 -2.02
N ALA A 570 8.99 25.10 -1.32
CA ALA A 570 8.35 24.73 -0.08
C ALA A 570 9.15 25.32 1.09
N TYR A 571 8.43 25.95 2.01
CA TYR A 571 8.99 26.60 3.18
C TYR A 571 8.46 25.95 4.46
N LYS A 572 9.25 26.08 5.51
CA LYS A 572 8.95 25.67 6.88
C LYS A 572 9.11 26.89 7.79
N LEU A 573 8.05 27.29 8.48
CA LEU A 573 8.05 28.36 9.48
C LEU A 573 7.90 27.76 10.87
N ASP A 574 8.96 27.83 11.67
CA ASP A 574 8.95 27.41 13.07
C ASP A 574 8.63 28.60 13.96
N ILE A 575 7.72 28.40 14.93
CA ILE A 575 7.29 29.42 15.89
C ILE A 575 7.43 28.86 17.31
N SER A 576 8.04 29.64 18.20
CA SER A 576 8.21 29.31 19.62
C SER A 576 7.60 30.39 20.52
N TRP A 577 6.95 29.98 21.63
CA TRP A 577 6.37 30.89 22.62
C TRP A 577 6.28 30.28 24.04
N PRO A 578 6.03 31.09 25.10
CA PRO A 578 5.97 30.60 26.49
C PRO A 578 4.68 29.87 26.91
N SER A 579 3.48 30.29 26.49
CA SER A 579 2.20 29.57 26.75
C SER A 579 1.02 30.05 25.86
N GLY A 580 -0.02 29.22 25.66
CA GLY A 580 -1.27 29.60 24.97
C GLY A 580 -1.67 28.74 23.74
N SER A 581 -2.91 28.92 23.26
CA SER A 581 -3.62 28.04 22.29
C SER A 581 -3.93 28.67 20.92
N LYS A 582 -3.14 29.61 20.36
CA LYS A 582 -3.42 30.14 18.99
C LYS A 582 -2.19 30.37 18.11
N TYR A 583 -2.39 30.21 16.80
CA TYR A 583 -1.52 29.52 15.83
C TYR A 583 -1.33 30.37 14.56
N ALA A 584 -0.19 31.04 14.35
CA ALA A 584 -0.03 31.93 13.19
C ALA A 584 -0.59 31.34 11.88
N SER A 585 -1.21 32.16 11.04
CA SER A 585 -1.86 31.70 9.81
C SER A 585 -1.14 32.26 8.59
N VAL A 586 -0.87 31.41 7.60
CA VAL A 586 -0.17 31.79 6.37
C VAL A 586 -1.18 31.92 5.24
N TYR A 587 -1.28 33.11 4.65
CA TYR A 587 -2.19 33.44 3.57
C TYR A 587 -1.44 33.79 2.29
N ASN A 588 -2.00 33.46 1.13
CA ASN A 588 -1.53 34.01 -0.14
C ASN A 588 -2.05 35.46 -0.32
N SER A 589 -1.60 36.12 -1.39
CA SER A 589 -2.02 37.50 -1.70
C SER A 589 -3.53 37.66 -1.97
N ASN A 590 -4.24 36.58 -2.31
CA ASN A 590 -5.69 36.58 -2.54
C ASN A 590 -6.51 36.33 -1.26
N GLY A 591 -5.86 36.14 -0.11
CA GLY A 591 -6.52 35.90 1.18
C GLY A 591 -6.87 34.43 1.45
N SER A 592 -6.40 33.49 0.61
CA SER A 592 -6.59 32.05 0.86
C SER A 592 -5.52 31.52 1.81
N TYR A 593 -5.93 30.65 2.74
CA TYR A 593 -5.03 29.97 3.66
C TYR A 593 -4.20 28.91 2.92
N ILE A 594 -2.86 28.90 3.12
CA ILE A 594 -1.92 28.03 2.40
C ILE A 594 -0.95 27.26 3.31
N GLY A 595 -1.02 27.43 4.64
CA GLY A 595 -0.14 26.76 5.60
C GLY A 595 -0.71 25.44 6.12
N SER A 596 0.11 24.41 6.26
CA SER A 596 -0.22 23.19 7.02
C SER A 596 0.59 23.16 8.30
N VAL A 597 -0.02 22.86 9.45
CA VAL A 597 0.64 22.94 10.77
C VAL A 597 0.85 21.56 11.39
N THR A 598 2.03 21.35 11.97
CA THR A 598 2.35 20.21 12.83
C THR A 598 2.79 20.72 14.20
N THR A 599 2.43 20.01 15.27
CA THR A 599 2.59 20.48 16.66
C THR A 599 3.50 19.58 17.50
N SER A 600 4.45 20.18 18.22
CA SER A 600 5.19 19.51 19.30
C SER A 600 5.40 20.47 20.48
N GLY A 601 4.65 20.27 21.57
CA GLY A 601 4.78 21.10 22.78
C GLY A 601 4.52 22.59 22.53
N THR A 602 5.42 23.46 23.02
CA THR A 602 5.35 24.93 22.88
C THR A 602 5.83 25.45 21.52
N ASN A 603 6.28 24.56 20.62
CA ASN A 603 6.74 24.91 19.28
C ASN A 603 5.74 24.44 18.21
N LYS A 604 5.53 25.27 17.18
CA LYS A 604 4.67 24.96 16.04
C LYS A 604 5.40 25.17 14.72
N THR A 605 5.22 24.22 13.82
CA THR A 605 5.86 24.23 12.50
C THR A 605 4.79 24.31 11.42
N TYR A 606 4.84 25.36 10.60
CA TYR A 606 3.97 25.55 9.44
C TYR A 606 4.74 25.23 8.17
N SER A 607 4.15 24.44 7.28
CA SER A 607 4.67 24.14 5.95
C SER A 607 3.78 24.73 4.88
N PHE A 608 4.34 25.42 3.90
CA PHE A 608 3.59 26.01 2.78
C PHE A 608 4.47 26.06 1.53
N THR A 609 3.85 26.13 0.34
CA THR A 609 4.56 26.23 -0.94
C THR A 609 4.22 27.53 -1.63
N LEU A 610 5.24 28.21 -2.16
CA LEU A 610 5.08 29.42 -2.95
C LEU A 610 5.62 29.20 -4.36
N SER A 611 4.84 29.59 -5.35
CA SER A 611 5.29 29.67 -6.75
C SER A 611 6.41 30.70 -6.92
N ALA A 612 7.07 30.70 -8.07
CA ALA A 612 8.12 31.66 -8.41
C ALA A 612 7.65 33.10 -8.14
N ARG A 613 8.43 33.87 -7.36
CA ARG A 613 8.14 35.28 -7.01
C ARG A 613 6.80 35.53 -6.30
N GLN A 614 6.14 34.49 -5.80
CA GLN A 614 4.84 34.63 -5.11
C GLN A 614 5.03 35.16 -3.69
N THR A 615 4.11 36.04 -3.27
CA THR A 615 4.05 36.64 -1.93
C THR A 615 3.02 35.95 -1.04
N CYS A 616 3.41 35.65 0.19
CA CYS A 616 2.50 35.28 1.28
C CYS A 616 2.56 36.26 2.45
N TYR A 617 1.57 36.13 3.33
CA TYR A 617 1.41 36.94 4.53
C TYR A 617 1.25 36.02 5.73
N VAL A 618 2.06 36.22 6.77
CA VAL A 618 2.02 35.49 8.03
C VAL A 618 1.31 36.37 9.05
N ILE A 619 0.18 35.90 9.58
CA ILE A 619 -0.60 36.62 10.60
C ILE A 619 -0.46 35.89 11.93
N TYR A 620 0.24 36.48 12.88
CA TYR A 620 0.46 35.89 14.19
C TYR A 620 -0.79 36.02 15.08
N SER A 621 -0.97 35.10 16.02
CA SER A 621 -2.15 35.04 16.90
C SER A 621 -2.12 36.06 18.03
N SER A 622 -0.94 36.53 18.45
CA SER A 622 -0.72 37.58 19.46
C SER A 622 0.29 38.63 18.97
N THR A 623 0.41 39.74 19.69
CA THR A 623 1.47 40.77 19.53
C THR A 623 2.53 40.66 20.63
N ASP A 624 2.61 39.51 21.29
CA ASP A 624 3.53 39.24 22.39
C ASP A 624 4.98 39.11 21.89
N SER A 625 5.86 39.96 22.42
CA SER A 625 7.28 40.02 22.07
C SER A 625 8.09 38.81 22.49
N SER A 626 7.51 37.85 23.24
CA SER A 626 8.13 36.55 23.51
C SER A 626 7.95 35.55 22.37
N ILE A 627 7.07 35.82 21.40
CA ILE A 627 6.93 34.99 20.21
C ILE A 627 8.13 35.21 19.31
N THR A 628 8.79 34.10 18.96
CA THR A 628 9.87 34.06 17.98
C THR A 628 9.49 33.18 16.81
N SER A 629 9.93 33.54 15.59
CA SER A 629 9.73 32.70 14.42
C SER A 629 10.91 32.67 13.47
N ASN A 630 11.15 31.50 12.87
CA ASN A 630 12.25 31.22 11.97
C ASN A 630 11.72 30.58 10.68
N LEU A 631 12.12 31.09 9.52
CA LEU A 631 11.67 30.62 8.22
C LEU A 631 12.81 29.91 7.47
N TYR A 632 12.59 28.68 7.04
CA TYR A 632 13.56 27.83 6.35
C TYR A 632 12.97 27.26 5.06
N ILE A 633 13.83 26.79 4.15
CA ILE A 633 13.40 25.90 3.06
C ILE A 633 12.99 24.57 3.68
N ASN A 634 11.89 23.99 3.20
CA ASN A 634 11.36 22.75 3.72
C ASN A 634 12.33 21.58 3.43
N PRO A 635 12.70 20.76 4.44
CA PRO A 635 13.61 19.61 4.26
C PRO A 635 13.22 18.62 3.17
N THR A 636 11.92 18.54 2.83
CA THR A 636 11.42 17.64 1.78
C THR A 636 12.05 17.90 0.40
N GLN A 637 12.44 19.14 0.11
CA GLN A 637 13.09 19.53 -1.15
C GLN A 637 14.61 19.52 -1.08
N LEU A 638 15.21 19.32 0.08
CA LEU A 638 16.66 19.32 0.26
C LEU A 638 17.24 17.94 -0.05
N ARG A 639 18.39 17.90 -0.72
CA ARG A 639 19.21 16.68 -0.89
C ARG A 639 20.69 16.99 -0.72
N TRP A 640 21.42 16.02 -0.19
CA TRP A 640 22.88 16.08 -0.16
C TRP A 640 23.44 15.55 -1.48
N ARG A 641 24.34 16.32 -2.09
CA ARG A 641 25.10 15.93 -3.28
C ARG A 641 26.56 15.73 -2.89
N ILE A 642 27.11 14.56 -3.19
CA ILE A 642 28.46 14.16 -2.81
C ILE A 642 29.19 13.62 -4.02
N ASP A 643 30.29 14.29 -4.39
CA ASP A 643 31.04 14.05 -5.62
C ASP A 643 30.13 13.87 -6.86
N GLY A 644 29.10 14.72 -6.94
CA GLY A 644 28.12 14.73 -8.03
C GLY A 644 26.94 13.76 -7.87
N THR A 645 26.98 12.84 -6.90
CA THR A 645 25.90 11.87 -6.64
C THR A 645 24.89 12.43 -5.64
N LEU A 646 23.60 12.32 -5.94
CA LEU A 646 22.52 12.74 -5.03
C LEU A 646 22.14 11.63 -4.04
N TYR A 647 21.96 12.00 -2.78
CA TYR A 647 21.57 11.10 -1.70
C TYR A 647 20.22 11.51 -1.11
N ASP A 648 19.30 10.56 -1.01
CA ASP A 648 17.99 10.74 -0.34
C ASP A 648 18.08 10.57 1.19
N THR A 649 19.19 10.04 1.70
CA THR A 649 19.47 9.88 3.14
C THR A 649 20.38 10.99 3.66
N ASN A 650 20.18 11.33 4.93
CA ASN A 650 21.02 12.27 5.66
C ASN A 650 22.13 11.58 6.48
N ARG A 651 22.22 10.24 6.41
CA ARG A 651 23.29 9.44 6.99
C ARG A 651 23.94 8.59 5.91
N ILE A 652 25.23 8.78 5.72
CA ILE A 652 26.03 8.09 4.70
C ILE A 652 27.30 7.52 5.31
N GLN A 653 27.90 6.56 4.64
CA GLN A 653 29.22 6.05 4.98
C GLN A 653 30.21 6.47 3.89
N LEU A 654 31.39 6.97 4.25
CA LEU A 654 32.44 7.35 3.29
C LEU A 654 33.81 6.79 3.71
N PRO A 655 34.60 6.20 2.79
CA PRO A 655 35.94 5.73 3.10
C PRO A 655 36.85 6.82 3.69
N ARG A 656 37.65 6.48 4.70
CA ARG A 656 38.69 7.37 5.23
C ARG A 656 39.90 7.45 4.30
N GLY A 657 40.68 8.53 4.40
CA GLY A 657 41.90 8.74 3.60
C GLY A 657 41.67 9.49 2.30
N ASP A 658 40.41 9.79 1.97
CA ASP A 658 39.99 10.48 0.75
C ASP A 658 39.35 11.85 1.06
N SER A 659 39.04 12.58 0.00
CA SER A 659 38.33 13.86 0.06
C SER A 659 37.11 13.86 -0.83
N TYR A 660 36.02 14.44 -0.33
CA TYR A 660 34.71 14.45 -0.95
C TYR A 660 34.19 15.88 -1.05
N THR A 661 33.55 16.20 -2.17
CA THR A 661 32.82 17.46 -2.37
C THR A 661 31.41 17.29 -1.82
N ILE A 662 31.02 18.10 -0.84
CA ILE A 662 29.72 18.04 -0.16
C ILE A 662 28.93 19.31 -0.48
N GLU A 663 27.74 19.15 -1.05
CA GLU A 663 26.84 20.25 -1.40
C GLU A 663 25.42 19.93 -0.94
N LEU A 664 24.68 20.97 -0.55
CA LEU A 664 23.27 20.90 -0.20
C LEU A 664 22.52 21.55 -1.34
N VAL A 665 21.65 20.79 -1.99
CA VAL A 665 20.91 21.25 -3.16
C VAL A 665 19.41 21.22 -2.90
N VAL A 666 18.67 22.08 -3.61
CA VAL A 666 17.20 22.08 -3.61
C VAL A 666 16.71 21.42 -4.89
N LEU A 667 15.81 20.45 -4.76
CA LEU A 667 15.16 19.78 -5.89
C LEU A 667 13.75 20.33 -6.13
N TYR A 668 13.47 20.67 -7.39
CA TYR A 668 12.15 20.97 -7.90
C TYR A 668 11.87 20.14 -9.16
N ASN A 669 10.83 19.30 -9.12
CA ASN A 669 10.48 18.36 -10.21
C ASN A 669 11.70 17.55 -10.73
N GLY A 670 12.56 17.10 -9.82
CA GLY A 670 13.77 16.33 -10.16
C GLY A 670 14.94 17.16 -10.71
N THR A 671 14.80 18.49 -10.83
CA THR A 671 15.87 19.40 -11.29
C THR A 671 16.47 20.15 -10.10
N ILE A 672 17.80 20.33 -10.12
CA ILE A 672 18.52 21.12 -9.12
C ILE A 672 18.27 22.61 -9.40
N VAL A 673 17.80 23.33 -8.38
CA VAL A 673 17.63 24.79 -8.39
C VAL A 673 18.85 25.43 -7.76
N ASP A 674 19.34 26.55 -8.31
CA ASP A 674 20.46 27.31 -7.76
C ASP A 674 20.14 27.72 -6.31
N TYR A 675 20.77 27.02 -5.37
CA TYR A 675 20.67 27.23 -3.93
C TYR A 675 22.09 27.20 -3.37
N THR A 676 22.46 28.27 -2.68
CA THR A 676 23.78 28.38 -2.05
C THR A 676 23.58 28.44 -0.55
N SER A 677 23.86 27.35 0.16
CA SER A 677 23.92 27.38 1.62
C SER A 677 25.35 27.64 2.07
N PRO A 678 25.62 28.67 2.87
CA PRO A 678 26.85 28.70 3.64
C PRO A 678 26.86 27.54 4.66
N TYR A 679 28.06 27.06 4.98
CA TYR A 679 28.29 26.00 5.95
C TYR A 679 29.15 26.49 7.11
N VAL A 680 29.05 25.80 8.23
CA VAL A 680 29.99 25.96 9.33
C VAL A 680 31.25 25.16 9.03
N ASN A 681 32.41 25.83 8.91
CA ASN A 681 33.70 25.15 8.81
C ASN A 681 33.96 24.37 10.10
N THR A 682 34.31 23.09 9.99
CA THR A 682 34.58 22.21 11.13
C THR A 682 35.82 21.37 10.87
N SER A 683 36.65 21.17 11.88
CA SER A 683 37.87 20.37 11.76
C SER A 683 38.17 19.65 13.07
N SER A 684 38.75 18.45 12.96
CA SER A 684 39.24 17.65 14.07
C SER A 684 40.51 16.89 13.65
N ALA A 685 41.05 16.05 14.54
CA ALA A 685 42.12 15.12 14.17
C ALA A 685 41.68 14.04 13.15
N ASN A 686 40.38 13.82 12.98
CA ASN A 686 39.83 12.78 12.09
C ASN A 686 39.39 13.32 10.72
N PHE A 687 39.10 14.61 10.60
CA PHE A 687 38.60 15.20 9.36
C PHE A 687 38.77 16.72 9.31
N VAL A 688 38.72 17.29 8.10
CA VAL A 688 38.63 18.74 7.86
C VAL A 688 37.49 18.98 6.87
N PHE A 689 36.54 19.84 7.24
CA PHE A 689 35.47 20.31 6.37
C PHE A 689 35.55 21.83 6.19
N SER A 690 35.84 22.26 4.96
CA SER A 690 35.90 23.67 4.58
C SER A 690 35.67 23.83 3.08
N ASN A 691 35.05 24.94 2.66
CA ASN A 691 34.80 25.25 1.23
C ASN A 691 34.16 24.08 0.47
N ASN A 692 33.10 23.49 1.02
CA ASN A 692 32.37 22.34 0.45
C ASN A 692 33.21 21.08 0.29
N LYS A 693 34.39 20.98 0.93
CA LYS A 693 35.26 19.82 0.83
C LYS A 693 35.44 19.16 2.20
N LEU A 694 35.02 17.91 2.31
CA LEU A 694 35.27 17.04 3.47
C LEU A 694 36.48 16.16 3.18
N SER A 695 37.57 16.33 3.92
CA SER A 695 38.75 15.46 3.87
C SER A 695 38.78 14.60 5.12
N ILE A 696 38.74 13.27 4.99
CA ILE A 696 38.75 12.34 6.12
C ILE A 696 40.17 11.79 6.27
N ASP A 697 40.77 11.94 7.45
CA ASP A 697 42.14 11.48 7.70
C ASP A 697 42.21 9.94 7.61
N LYS A 698 43.30 9.40 7.05
CA LYS A 698 43.51 7.95 6.94
C LYS A 698 43.54 7.22 8.30
N LYS A 699 43.81 7.94 9.39
CA LYS A 699 43.82 7.43 10.78
C LYS A 699 42.49 7.65 11.49
N ALA A 700 41.49 8.22 10.83
CA ALA A 700 40.17 8.41 11.42
C ALA A 700 39.61 7.07 11.89
N LEU A 701 39.01 7.08 13.08
CA LEU A 701 38.44 5.89 13.69
C LEU A 701 37.24 5.42 12.85
N ILE A 702 37.26 4.16 12.42
CA ILE A 702 36.15 3.55 11.69
C ILE A 702 34.92 3.53 12.60
N GLY A 703 33.81 4.06 12.08
CA GLY A 703 32.56 4.25 12.81
C GLY A 703 32.38 5.57 13.52
N TYR A 704 33.37 6.45 13.48
CA TYR A 704 33.22 7.81 13.95
C TYR A 704 32.22 8.58 13.06
N ASP A 705 31.29 9.30 13.68
CA ASP A 705 30.28 10.10 12.99
C ASP A 705 30.77 11.55 12.85
N ILE A 706 30.80 12.06 11.62
CA ILE A 706 31.09 13.44 11.28
C ILE A 706 29.78 14.13 10.92
N THR A 707 29.41 15.19 11.64
CA THR A 707 28.18 15.94 11.36
C THR A 707 28.49 17.26 10.65
N ILE A 708 27.88 17.47 9.49
CA ILE A 708 27.96 18.70 8.70
C ILE A 708 26.67 19.50 8.89
N TYR A 709 26.83 20.78 9.24
CA TYR A 709 25.74 21.71 9.53
C TYR A 709 25.60 22.78 8.42
N PRO A 710 24.49 22.78 7.68
CA PRO A 710 24.15 23.91 6.80
C PRO A 710 23.54 25.05 7.63
N THR A 711 23.96 26.30 7.38
CA THR A 711 23.51 27.47 8.16
C THR A 711 22.03 27.81 7.92
N LEU A 712 21.53 27.60 6.70
CA LEU A 712 20.16 27.96 6.30
C LEU A 712 19.13 26.83 6.50
N ALA A 713 19.57 25.65 6.96
CA ALA A 713 18.72 24.48 7.22
C ALA A 713 19.28 23.63 8.38
N PRO A 714 19.45 24.20 9.59
CA PRO A 714 20.19 23.55 10.68
C PRO A 714 19.62 22.20 11.12
N ASP A 715 18.33 21.96 10.88
CA ASP A 715 17.64 20.70 11.18
C ASP A 715 17.90 19.59 10.15
N TYR A 716 18.50 19.91 8.99
CA TYR A 716 18.78 18.97 7.91
C TYR A 716 20.28 18.68 7.80
N LEU A 717 20.86 18.15 8.89
CA LEU A 717 22.27 17.80 8.99
C LEU A 717 22.66 16.61 8.10
N LEU A 718 23.93 16.52 7.71
CA LEU A 718 24.52 15.31 7.13
C LEU A 718 25.40 14.62 8.16
N THR A 719 25.14 13.35 8.44
CA THR A 719 26.03 12.49 9.22
C THR A 719 26.83 11.58 8.30
N VAL A 720 28.13 11.81 8.22
CA VAL A 720 29.09 10.94 7.52
C VAL A 720 29.74 10.00 8.53
N GLN A 721 29.40 8.72 8.47
CA GLN A 721 30.09 7.69 9.23
C GLN A 721 31.38 7.30 8.51
N VAL A 722 32.51 7.39 9.21
CA VAL A 722 33.83 7.03 8.68
C VAL A 722 33.87 5.52 8.37
N GLY A 723 34.04 5.19 7.09
CA GLY A 723 34.15 3.83 6.56
C GLY A 723 35.59 3.35 6.39
N TYR A 724 35.72 2.04 6.16
CA TYR A 724 36.99 1.37 5.93
C TYR A 724 37.59 1.68 4.54
N ASP A 725 38.91 1.79 4.44
CA ASP A 725 39.65 2.22 3.24
C ASP A 725 40.02 1.05 2.28
N ASN A 726 39.26 -0.05 2.33
CA ASN A 726 39.35 -1.22 1.44
C ASN A 726 40.77 -1.85 1.30
N LYS A 727 41.64 -1.72 2.31
CA LYS A 727 42.97 -2.35 2.30
C LYS A 727 42.98 -3.82 2.73
N PHE A 728 41.84 -4.51 2.63
CA PHE A 728 41.72 -5.91 3.04
C PHE A 728 42.39 -6.82 2.01
N SER A 729 43.23 -7.73 2.49
CA SER A 729 43.83 -8.77 1.65
C SER A 729 43.73 -10.14 2.32
N TRP A 730 43.59 -11.20 1.51
CA TRP A 730 43.50 -12.55 2.03
C TRP A 730 44.04 -13.60 1.05
N SER A 731 44.49 -14.72 1.61
CA SER A 731 45.13 -15.82 0.90
C SER A 731 44.69 -17.17 1.43
N VAL A 732 44.82 -18.19 0.59
CA VAL A 732 44.68 -19.60 0.96
C VAL A 732 46.00 -20.31 0.68
N SER A 733 46.54 -21.00 1.67
CA SER A 733 47.66 -21.92 1.52
C SER A 733 47.14 -23.35 1.48
N ASN A 734 47.47 -24.10 0.42
CA ASN A 734 47.00 -25.46 0.21
C ASN A 734 48.16 -26.46 0.38
N SER A 735 48.57 -26.69 1.62
CA SER A 735 49.74 -27.52 1.98
C SER A 735 49.29 -28.75 2.79
N ASP A 736 50.13 -29.29 3.68
CA ASP A 736 49.72 -30.37 4.60
C ASP A 736 48.50 -30.00 5.43
N VAL A 737 48.43 -28.72 5.83
CA VAL A 737 47.25 -28.07 6.39
C VAL A 737 46.78 -27.01 5.40
N VAL A 738 45.47 -26.90 5.20
CA VAL A 738 44.87 -25.86 4.36
C VAL A 738 44.45 -24.69 5.22
N THR A 739 45.15 -23.57 5.05
CA THR A 739 45.02 -22.40 5.93
C THR A 739 44.52 -21.19 5.17
N LEU A 740 43.48 -20.55 5.69
CA LEU A 740 43.07 -19.21 5.30
C LEU A 740 43.86 -18.18 6.11
N SER A 741 44.25 -17.07 5.50
CA SER A 741 44.92 -15.96 6.19
C SER A 741 44.45 -14.64 5.63
N TRP A 742 44.32 -13.63 6.48
CA TRP A 742 43.85 -12.30 6.09
C TRP A 742 44.59 -11.18 6.82
N ASN A 743 44.75 -10.05 6.14
CA ASN A 743 45.26 -8.82 6.68
C ASN A 743 44.20 -7.72 6.50
N VAL A 744 43.71 -7.22 7.64
CA VAL A 744 42.70 -6.16 7.73
C VAL A 744 43.35 -4.78 7.92
N ASN A 745 44.66 -4.71 8.16
CA ASN A 745 45.39 -3.49 8.50
C ASN A 745 44.74 -2.64 9.62
N GLU A 746 43.90 -3.26 10.45
CA GLU A 746 43.14 -2.67 11.55
C GLU A 746 42.81 -3.76 12.58
N THR A 747 42.50 -3.33 13.80
CA THR A 747 41.84 -4.21 14.78
C THR A 747 40.43 -4.51 14.29
N PHE A 748 40.06 -5.78 14.19
CA PHE A 748 38.76 -6.22 13.71
C PHE A 748 38.08 -7.15 14.72
N ASP A 749 36.76 -7.16 14.71
CA ASP A 749 35.96 -7.98 15.63
C ASP A 749 35.81 -9.40 15.09
N ARG A 750 35.47 -9.54 13.80
CA ARG A 750 35.28 -10.84 13.14
C ARG A 750 35.32 -10.75 11.61
N ILE A 751 35.78 -11.84 11.01
CA ILE A 751 35.71 -12.13 9.57
C ILE A 751 34.64 -13.18 9.33
N ASN A 752 33.70 -12.88 8.45
CA ASN A 752 32.65 -13.80 8.04
C ASN A 752 32.95 -14.33 6.64
N PHE A 753 32.96 -15.64 6.48
CA PHE A 753 33.22 -16.29 5.19
C PHE A 753 32.40 -17.57 5.04
N THR A 754 32.23 -18.00 3.80
CA THR A 754 31.53 -19.23 3.44
C THR A 754 32.45 -20.16 2.68
N ILE A 755 32.48 -21.43 3.09
CA ILE A 755 33.14 -22.53 2.39
C ILE A 755 32.05 -23.33 1.69
N THR A 756 32.14 -23.49 0.36
CA THR A 756 31.18 -24.24 -0.44
C THR A 756 31.88 -25.33 -1.23
N ASN A 757 31.40 -26.55 -1.09
CA ASN A 757 31.89 -27.72 -1.80
C ASN A 757 30.78 -28.77 -1.95
N LYS A 758 31.13 -29.96 -2.47
CA LYS A 758 30.16 -31.04 -2.70
C LYS A 758 29.49 -31.59 -1.42
N ASN A 759 30.08 -31.36 -0.24
CA ASN A 759 29.52 -31.80 1.04
C ASN A 759 28.49 -30.77 1.59
N GLY A 760 28.43 -29.57 1.02
CA GLY A 760 27.53 -28.50 1.44
C GLY A 760 28.21 -27.13 1.53
N SER A 761 27.53 -26.22 2.24
CA SER A 761 27.98 -24.85 2.48
C SER A 761 28.10 -24.56 3.97
N TYR A 762 29.24 -24.04 4.41
CA TYR A 762 29.56 -23.74 5.80
C TYR A 762 29.83 -22.24 5.95
N THR A 763 28.98 -21.53 6.69
CA THR A 763 29.19 -20.11 7.02
C THR A 763 29.82 -19.99 8.39
N LEU A 764 30.98 -19.33 8.46
CA LEU A 764 31.82 -19.26 9.65
C LEU A 764 32.17 -17.80 9.98
N SER A 765 32.36 -17.54 11.27
CA SER A 765 32.78 -16.25 11.80
C SER A 765 34.01 -16.42 12.70
N LYS A 766 35.07 -15.64 12.47
CA LYS A 766 36.37 -15.80 13.15
C LYS A 766 37.01 -14.48 13.54
N SER A 767 37.55 -14.42 14.76
CA SER A 767 38.25 -13.25 15.34
C SER A 767 39.76 -13.45 15.45
N ILE A 768 40.33 -14.24 14.54
CA ILE A 768 41.76 -14.60 14.47
C ILE A 768 42.29 -14.22 13.09
N THR A 769 43.61 -14.18 12.86
CA THR A 769 44.21 -13.75 11.57
C THR A 769 44.44 -14.89 10.57
N SER A 770 44.39 -16.14 11.03
CA SER A 770 44.49 -17.34 10.20
C SER A 770 43.62 -18.48 10.73
N PHE A 771 43.14 -19.35 9.86
CA PHE A 771 42.25 -20.46 10.22
C PHE A 771 42.49 -21.71 9.38
N ASP A 772 42.67 -22.86 10.04
CA ASP A 772 42.76 -24.18 9.42
C ASP A 772 41.36 -24.66 8.99
N ILE A 773 41.22 -24.94 7.68
CA ILE A 773 39.98 -25.41 7.06
C ILE A 773 40.08 -26.85 6.55
N THR A 774 41.14 -27.59 6.88
CA THR A 774 41.42 -28.92 6.33
C THR A 774 40.26 -29.89 6.55
N SER A 775 39.62 -29.86 7.72
CA SER A 775 38.46 -30.71 8.06
C SER A 775 37.18 -30.39 7.26
N TYR A 776 37.10 -29.21 6.64
CA TYR A 776 35.97 -28.81 5.81
C TYR A 776 36.13 -29.22 4.34
N LEU A 777 37.31 -29.73 3.94
CA LEU A 777 37.56 -30.18 2.58
C LEU A 777 37.05 -31.61 2.36
N PRO A 778 36.41 -31.89 1.21
CA PRO A 778 36.03 -33.25 0.86
C PRO A 778 37.23 -34.18 0.66
N THR A 779 37.07 -35.46 1.00
CA THR A 779 38.08 -36.51 0.79
C THR A 779 38.06 -37.12 -0.62
N SER A 780 37.50 -36.40 -1.61
CA SER A 780 37.44 -36.80 -3.01
C SER A 780 37.89 -35.68 -3.95
N LEU A 781 38.10 -36.03 -5.22
CA LEU A 781 38.35 -35.09 -6.31
C LEU A 781 37.29 -33.98 -6.37
N GLY A 782 37.72 -32.81 -6.85
CA GLY A 782 36.94 -31.59 -6.96
C GLY A 782 37.64 -30.38 -6.35
N SER A 783 36.91 -29.27 -6.31
CA SER A 783 37.37 -28.02 -5.72
C SER A 783 36.41 -27.51 -4.66
N THR A 784 36.95 -26.77 -3.71
CA THR A 784 36.20 -26.04 -2.69
C THR A 784 36.36 -24.54 -2.95
N THR A 785 35.25 -23.82 -2.96
CA THR A 785 35.23 -22.36 -3.11
C THR A 785 35.06 -21.71 -1.75
N ILE A 786 35.89 -20.72 -1.46
CA ILE A 786 35.82 -19.90 -0.25
C ILE A 786 35.45 -18.49 -0.68
N LYS A 787 34.37 -17.94 -0.10
CA LYS A 787 33.89 -16.59 -0.33
C LYS A 787 33.97 -15.80 0.97
N LEU A 788 34.62 -14.64 0.94
CA LEU A 788 34.49 -13.66 2.01
C LEU A 788 33.09 -13.03 1.94
N ASN A 789 32.38 -12.98 3.06
CA ASN A 789 31.05 -12.38 3.14
C ASN A 789 31.14 -10.95 3.69
N SER A 790 31.82 -10.77 4.81
CA SER A 790 31.99 -9.45 5.42
C SER A 790 33.13 -9.42 6.43
N VAL A 791 33.55 -8.20 6.75
CA VAL A 791 34.49 -7.89 7.83
C VAL A 791 33.79 -6.97 8.82
N VAL A 792 33.92 -7.25 10.11
CA VAL A 792 33.34 -6.41 11.18
C VAL A 792 34.46 -5.70 11.92
N ILE A 793 34.43 -4.37 11.95
CA ILE A 793 35.41 -3.50 12.63
C ILE A 793 34.61 -2.51 13.49
N ASN A 794 34.94 -2.42 14.78
CA ASN A 794 34.27 -1.54 15.74
C ASN A 794 32.73 -1.68 15.75
N GLY A 795 32.23 -2.91 15.59
CA GLY A 795 30.79 -3.23 15.50
C GLY A 795 30.13 -2.96 14.15
N ILE A 796 30.85 -2.37 13.18
CA ILE A 796 30.33 -2.04 11.85
C ILE A 796 30.66 -3.14 10.85
N THR A 797 29.66 -3.56 10.09
CA THR A 797 29.80 -4.64 9.11
C THR A 797 30.06 -4.09 7.71
N PHE A 798 31.21 -4.41 7.14
CA PHE A 798 31.59 -4.12 5.77
C PHE A 798 31.33 -5.36 4.91
N ASN A 799 30.31 -5.30 4.07
CA ASN A 799 29.93 -6.42 3.19
C ASN A 799 30.84 -6.49 1.96
N ASN A 800 31.20 -7.70 1.56
CA ASN A 800 32.00 -7.92 0.35
C ASN A 800 31.16 -7.63 -0.92
N GLY A 801 31.76 -6.94 -1.89
CA GLY A 801 31.10 -6.42 -3.09
C GLY A 801 30.63 -4.96 -2.95
N THR A 802 31.08 -4.24 -1.92
CA THR A 802 30.84 -2.80 -1.74
C THR A 802 32.12 -2.01 -2.01
N ASP A 803 32.02 -0.69 -2.15
CA ASP A 803 33.21 0.18 -2.34
C ASP A 803 34.21 0.09 -1.17
N PHE A 804 33.72 -0.33 0.02
CA PHE A 804 34.51 -0.49 1.23
C PHE A 804 35.24 -1.84 1.32
N LEU A 805 34.72 -2.87 0.64
CA LEU A 805 35.28 -4.22 0.66
C LEU A 805 34.86 -4.96 -0.61
N ASN A 806 35.81 -5.21 -1.50
CA ASN A 806 35.54 -5.93 -2.74
C ASN A 806 36.71 -6.86 -3.10
N VAL A 807 36.60 -8.12 -2.70
CA VAL A 807 37.62 -9.15 -2.97
C VAL A 807 37.02 -10.39 -3.60
N SER A 808 37.80 -10.99 -4.52
CA SER A 808 37.41 -12.21 -5.21
C SER A 808 37.33 -13.40 -4.27
N SER A 809 36.48 -14.37 -4.62
CA SER A 809 36.51 -15.70 -3.99
C SER A 809 37.84 -16.41 -4.29
N LYS A 810 38.21 -17.37 -3.45
CA LYS A 810 39.37 -18.25 -3.66
C LYS A 810 38.89 -19.68 -3.86
N THR A 811 39.59 -20.44 -4.69
CA THR A 811 39.28 -21.85 -4.93
C THR A 811 40.50 -22.69 -4.58
N VAL A 812 40.26 -23.80 -3.89
CA VAL A 812 41.29 -24.75 -3.51
C VAL A 812 40.92 -26.14 -4.02
N ASN A 813 41.89 -26.87 -4.57
CA ASN A 813 41.67 -28.27 -4.94
C ASN A 813 41.62 -29.10 -3.65
N ASN A 814 40.62 -29.98 -3.54
CA ASN A 814 40.32 -30.71 -2.31
C ASN A 814 41.49 -31.61 -1.88
N LEU A 815 42.17 -32.23 -2.83
CA LEU A 815 43.15 -33.29 -2.58
C LEU A 815 44.59 -32.91 -2.90
N PHE A 816 44.81 -32.00 -3.84
CA PHE A 816 46.12 -31.71 -4.42
C PHE A 816 46.39 -30.19 -4.43
N ALA A 817 47.62 -29.76 -4.71
CA ALA A 817 47.95 -28.33 -4.76
C ALA A 817 47.18 -27.61 -5.88
N GLY A 818 46.89 -28.32 -6.97
CA GLY A 818 46.21 -27.82 -8.16
C GLY A 818 46.16 -28.88 -9.27
N GLY A 819 45.83 -28.46 -10.49
CA GLY A 819 45.73 -29.32 -11.67
C GLY A 819 44.38 -30.04 -11.80
N SER A 820 44.13 -30.60 -12.99
CA SER A 820 42.91 -31.35 -13.33
C SER A 820 43.15 -32.85 -13.46
N GLY A 821 44.39 -33.32 -13.30
CA GLY A 821 44.76 -34.73 -13.40
C GLY A 821 44.92 -35.23 -14.84
N THR A 822 44.88 -34.33 -15.82
CA THR A 822 45.11 -34.65 -17.24
C THR A 822 46.59 -34.58 -17.57
N ASN A 823 47.02 -35.15 -18.70
CA ASN A 823 48.42 -35.09 -19.12
C ASN A 823 48.94 -33.64 -19.28
N SER A 824 48.12 -32.74 -19.83
CA SER A 824 48.47 -31.32 -20.00
C SER A 824 48.35 -30.50 -18.71
N SER A 825 47.63 -30.99 -17.70
CA SER A 825 47.46 -30.33 -16.42
C SER A 825 47.42 -31.37 -15.28
N PRO A 826 48.56 -32.02 -14.99
CA PRO A 826 48.63 -33.07 -13.98
C PRO A 826 48.28 -32.52 -12.60
N TYR A 827 47.83 -33.38 -11.69
CA TYR A 827 47.66 -33.00 -10.30
C TYR A 827 49.03 -32.68 -9.68
N THR A 828 49.14 -31.49 -9.11
CA THR A 828 50.38 -30.99 -8.52
C THR A 828 50.56 -31.51 -7.11
N ILE A 829 51.70 -32.15 -6.85
CA ILE A 829 52.04 -32.77 -5.56
C ILE A 829 53.20 -32.00 -4.94
N ASN A 830 52.96 -31.33 -3.82
CA ASN A 830 54.00 -30.55 -3.14
C ASN A 830 54.14 -30.88 -1.65
N CYS A 831 53.21 -31.59 -1.04
CA CYS A 831 53.29 -31.95 0.38
C CYS A 831 52.89 -33.41 0.64
N TYR A 832 53.12 -33.90 1.85
CA TYR A 832 52.79 -35.27 2.24
C TYR A 832 51.30 -35.57 2.09
N ARG A 833 50.42 -34.63 2.45
CA ARG A 833 48.96 -34.78 2.27
C ARG A 833 48.60 -35.04 0.81
N HIS A 834 49.15 -34.28 -0.13
CA HIS A 834 48.88 -34.46 -1.56
C HIS A 834 49.40 -35.81 -2.06
N LEU A 835 50.62 -36.19 -1.66
CA LEU A 835 51.22 -37.48 -2.00
C LEU A 835 50.35 -38.64 -1.50
N ASN A 836 49.93 -38.57 -0.24
CA ASN A 836 49.07 -39.58 0.36
C ASN A 836 47.69 -39.65 -0.33
N ASN A 837 47.20 -38.55 -0.89
CA ASN A 837 45.92 -38.48 -1.58
C ASN A 837 45.93 -39.12 -2.99
N ILE A 838 47.09 -39.46 -3.56
CA ILE A 838 47.17 -40.18 -4.85
C ILE A 838 46.35 -41.47 -4.80
N ARG A 839 46.29 -42.16 -3.64
CA ARG A 839 45.50 -43.38 -3.46
C ARG A 839 43.98 -43.20 -3.66
N LYS A 840 43.49 -41.96 -3.77
CA LYS A 840 42.07 -41.66 -4.02
C LYS A 840 41.70 -41.69 -5.51
N SER A 841 42.69 -41.70 -6.42
CA SER A 841 42.44 -41.84 -7.86
C SER A 841 43.66 -42.46 -8.54
N THR A 842 43.50 -43.65 -9.11
CA THR A 842 44.64 -44.44 -9.60
C THR A 842 44.45 -45.00 -11.01
N SER A 843 43.45 -44.50 -11.75
CA SER A 843 43.12 -44.93 -13.10
C SER A 843 44.20 -44.57 -14.13
N SER A 844 44.19 -45.23 -15.28
CA SER A 844 45.11 -44.95 -16.39
C SER A 844 44.99 -43.55 -16.98
N SER A 845 43.88 -42.85 -16.75
CA SER A 845 43.63 -41.50 -17.22
C SER A 845 44.20 -40.39 -16.33
N VAL A 846 44.76 -40.70 -15.14
CA VAL A 846 45.24 -39.68 -14.21
C VAL A 846 46.75 -39.49 -14.23
N TYR A 847 47.16 -38.23 -14.13
CA TYR A 847 48.55 -37.78 -14.19
C TYR A 847 48.89 -36.94 -12.97
N TYR A 848 50.04 -37.23 -12.36
CA TYR A 848 50.57 -36.54 -11.19
C TYR A 848 51.96 -35.99 -11.50
N LYS A 849 52.25 -34.80 -10.97
CA LYS A 849 53.57 -34.18 -11.09
C LYS A 849 54.01 -33.62 -9.74
N LEU A 850 55.16 -34.05 -9.26
CA LEU A 850 55.79 -33.45 -8.08
C LEU A 850 56.40 -32.10 -8.47
N THR A 851 56.32 -31.13 -7.55
CA THR A 851 56.97 -29.81 -7.72
C THR A 851 58.00 -29.51 -6.64
N GLN A 852 58.16 -30.39 -5.66
CA GLN A 852 59.23 -30.36 -4.67
C GLN A 852 59.43 -31.75 -4.07
N SER A 853 60.58 -31.95 -3.44
CA SER A 853 60.88 -33.15 -2.65
C SER A 853 59.99 -33.21 -1.40
N ILE A 854 59.61 -34.41 -0.97
CA ILE A 854 58.63 -34.63 0.10
C ILE A 854 59.23 -35.54 1.16
N ASN A 855 59.25 -35.05 2.40
CA ASN A 855 59.59 -35.84 3.58
C ASN A 855 58.38 -36.67 4.00
N LEU A 856 58.53 -37.99 4.13
CA LEU A 856 57.51 -38.85 4.71
C LEU A 856 57.61 -38.94 6.25
N ASN A 857 58.55 -38.18 6.84
CA ASN A 857 58.77 -38.04 8.29
C ASN A 857 58.95 -39.39 9.03
N GLY A 858 59.34 -40.45 8.33
CA GLY A 858 59.46 -41.79 8.92
C GLY A 858 58.12 -42.43 9.31
N TYR A 859 56.98 -41.84 8.94
CA TYR A 859 55.68 -42.45 9.12
C TYR A 859 55.59 -43.76 8.34
N ILE A 860 54.84 -44.73 8.87
CA ILE A 860 54.60 -45.99 8.18
C ILE A 860 53.78 -45.70 6.92
N TRP A 861 54.41 -45.84 5.76
CA TRP A 861 53.78 -45.72 4.47
C TRP A 861 52.93 -46.96 4.20
N THR A 862 51.64 -46.74 3.98
CA THR A 862 50.75 -47.78 3.44
C THR A 862 50.86 -47.79 1.92
N PRO A 863 51.31 -48.89 1.30
CA PRO A 863 51.43 -49.00 -0.16
C PRO A 863 50.14 -48.61 -0.88
N ILE A 864 50.26 -47.95 -2.03
CA ILE A 864 49.09 -47.71 -2.90
C ILE A 864 48.70 -49.05 -3.53
N GLN A 865 47.48 -49.53 -3.26
CA GLN A 865 47.07 -50.90 -3.59
C GLN A 865 47.25 -51.26 -5.07
N SER A 866 46.84 -50.39 -5.99
CA SER A 866 47.04 -50.58 -7.43
C SER A 866 47.08 -49.22 -8.10
N PHE A 867 48.05 -49.02 -9.00
CA PHE A 867 48.23 -47.76 -9.70
C PHE A 867 48.41 -47.96 -11.20
N SER A 868 47.51 -47.38 -12.00
CA SER A 868 47.49 -47.48 -13.47
C SER A 868 47.81 -46.16 -14.18
N GLY A 869 47.82 -45.03 -13.46
CA GLY A 869 48.07 -43.69 -14.02
C GLY A 869 49.55 -43.39 -14.27
N THR A 870 49.90 -42.11 -14.31
CA THR A 870 51.29 -41.64 -14.42
C THR A 870 51.70 -40.79 -13.24
N ILE A 871 52.78 -41.15 -12.55
CA ILE A 871 53.45 -40.30 -11.55
C ILE A 871 54.77 -39.84 -12.14
N ASN A 872 54.88 -38.55 -12.41
CA ASN A 872 56.13 -37.91 -12.79
C ASN A 872 56.73 -37.22 -11.57
N GLY A 873 57.81 -37.78 -11.04
CA GLY A 873 58.54 -37.21 -9.91
C GLY A 873 59.25 -35.90 -10.25
N ASN A 874 59.42 -35.57 -11.53
CA ASN A 874 60.11 -34.35 -11.98
C ASN A 874 61.49 -34.20 -11.30
N TYR A 875 62.18 -35.32 -11.10
CA TYR A 875 63.48 -35.46 -10.42
C TYR A 875 63.49 -35.04 -8.95
N HIS A 876 62.32 -34.92 -8.31
CA HIS A 876 62.20 -34.71 -6.88
C HIS A 876 62.31 -36.02 -6.10
N THR A 877 62.59 -35.89 -4.81
CA THR A 877 62.87 -37.03 -3.91
C THR A 877 61.75 -37.24 -2.91
N LEU A 878 61.31 -38.49 -2.75
CA LEU A 878 60.56 -38.96 -1.59
C LEU A 878 61.55 -39.54 -0.58
N TYR A 879 61.66 -38.96 0.60
CA TYR A 879 62.68 -39.37 1.57
C TYR A 879 62.09 -39.74 2.94
N ASN A 880 62.82 -40.59 3.66
CA ASN A 880 62.41 -41.20 4.94
C ASN A 880 61.13 -42.04 4.84
N MET A 881 60.94 -42.77 3.74
CA MET A 881 59.81 -43.69 3.60
C MET A 881 60.04 -44.95 4.45
N LYS A 882 59.10 -45.29 5.34
CA LYS A 882 59.15 -46.51 6.15
C LYS A 882 58.03 -47.47 5.75
N VAL A 883 58.35 -48.71 5.43
CA VAL A 883 57.39 -49.77 5.12
C VAL A 883 57.57 -50.93 6.09
N LEU A 884 56.47 -51.36 6.72
CA LEU A 884 56.45 -52.51 7.62
C LEU A 884 55.81 -53.70 6.92
N VAL A 885 56.58 -54.76 6.73
CA VAL A 885 56.17 -56.03 6.12
C VAL A 885 55.58 -56.93 7.21
N THR A 886 54.32 -57.37 7.03
CA THR A 886 53.55 -58.18 7.97
C THR A 886 53.24 -59.58 7.39
N THR A 887 52.74 -60.49 8.23
CA THR A 887 52.41 -61.89 7.85
C THR A 887 51.19 -62.06 6.95
N ASP A 888 50.45 -60.99 6.67
CA ASP A 888 49.17 -61.07 5.95
C ASP A 888 49.33 -61.40 4.45
N GLY A 889 50.56 -61.72 4.01
CA GLY A 889 50.85 -62.17 2.64
C GLY A 889 50.73 -61.09 1.57
N GLY A 890 50.97 -59.82 1.94
CA GLY A 890 50.91 -58.68 1.03
C GLY A 890 52.18 -58.46 0.20
N ASP A 891 52.06 -57.63 -0.84
CA ASP A 891 53.22 -57.08 -1.57
C ASP A 891 53.45 -55.64 -1.10
N TYR A 892 54.69 -55.19 -1.15
CA TYR A 892 55.12 -53.98 -0.47
C TYR A 892 56.01 -53.11 -1.34
N GLY A 893 55.77 -51.80 -1.25
CA GLY A 893 56.55 -50.75 -1.88
C GLY A 893 55.83 -49.40 -1.78
N PHE A 894 56.29 -48.40 -2.51
CA PHE A 894 55.52 -47.16 -2.68
C PHE A 894 54.14 -47.46 -3.27
N VAL A 895 54.10 -48.34 -4.27
CA VAL A 895 52.88 -48.99 -4.77
C VAL A 895 52.96 -50.51 -4.62
N LYS A 896 51.82 -51.16 -4.39
CA LYS A 896 51.73 -52.62 -4.32
C LYS A 896 51.78 -53.23 -5.72
N TYR A 897 50.83 -52.84 -6.58
CA TYR A 897 50.77 -53.24 -7.99
C TYR A 897 50.87 -52.01 -8.90
N LEU A 898 51.86 -52.00 -9.78
CA LEU A 898 52.03 -50.96 -10.80
C LEU A 898 51.59 -51.48 -12.17
N TYR A 899 50.54 -50.89 -12.73
CA TYR A 899 50.08 -51.12 -14.10
C TYR A 899 50.23 -49.86 -14.98
N GLY A 900 50.66 -48.75 -14.39
CA GLY A 900 50.90 -47.47 -15.04
C GLY A 900 52.38 -47.13 -15.12
N THR A 901 52.70 -45.84 -15.06
CA THR A 901 54.08 -45.35 -15.13
C THR A 901 54.46 -44.57 -13.86
N ILE A 902 55.59 -44.92 -13.25
CA ILE A 902 56.29 -44.08 -12.28
C ILE A 902 57.61 -43.69 -12.94
N GLN A 903 57.87 -42.38 -13.04
CA GLN A 903 59.04 -41.89 -13.72
C GLN A 903 59.70 -40.69 -13.07
N ASN A 904 61.00 -40.52 -13.27
CA ASN A 904 61.80 -39.38 -12.82
C ASN A 904 61.61 -39.11 -11.32
N LEU A 905 61.59 -40.16 -10.49
CA LEU A 905 61.25 -40.07 -9.07
C LEU A 905 62.31 -40.75 -8.22
N ASN A 906 62.92 -39.97 -7.33
CA ASN A 906 63.98 -40.47 -6.47
C ASN A 906 63.39 -40.87 -5.11
N PHE A 907 63.94 -41.92 -4.52
CA PHE A 907 63.67 -42.37 -3.17
C PHE A 907 64.97 -42.31 -2.37
N SER A 908 64.95 -41.72 -1.18
CA SER A 908 66.12 -41.67 -0.29
C SER A 908 65.77 -42.17 1.10
N ASP A 909 66.71 -42.87 1.73
CA ASP A 909 66.58 -43.34 3.12
C ASP A 909 65.30 -44.17 3.33
N VAL A 910 65.03 -45.07 2.37
CA VAL A 910 63.92 -46.01 2.42
C VAL A 910 64.23 -47.07 3.47
N LYS A 911 63.26 -47.37 4.33
CA LYS A 911 63.38 -48.38 5.38
C LYS A 911 62.26 -49.41 5.26
N ILE A 912 62.58 -50.59 4.73
CA ILE A 912 61.65 -51.72 4.65
C ILE A 912 62.06 -52.75 5.69
N GLN A 913 61.17 -53.10 6.61
CA GLN A 913 61.47 -54.04 7.70
C GLN A 913 60.33 -55.03 7.93
N THR A 914 60.67 -56.24 8.34
CA THR A 914 59.70 -57.25 8.81
C THR A 914 59.40 -57.13 10.30
N SER A 915 58.15 -57.34 10.71
CA SER A 915 57.76 -57.34 12.13
C SER A 915 57.93 -58.73 12.78
N ASN A 916 59.14 -59.12 13.22
CA ASN A 916 59.42 -60.37 13.98
C ASN A 916 58.66 -61.61 13.46
N LEU A 917 59.04 -62.13 12.29
CA LEU A 917 58.31 -63.22 11.62
C LEU A 917 59.19 -64.48 11.50
N SER A 918 58.64 -65.64 11.84
CA SER A 918 59.33 -66.94 11.83
C SER A 918 59.17 -67.75 10.52
N ALA A 919 58.17 -67.45 9.69
CA ALA A 919 58.07 -67.86 8.28
C ALA A 919 56.83 -67.19 7.65
N ALA A 920 56.92 -66.78 6.38
CA ALA A 920 55.74 -66.40 5.59
C ALA A 920 55.21 -67.61 4.81
N ASP A 921 53.89 -67.83 4.81
CA ASP A 921 53.27 -68.95 4.09
C ASP A 921 53.07 -68.70 2.60
N THR A 922 53.03 -67.44 2.16
CA THR A 922 52.85 -67.03 0.76
C THR A 922 54.09 -66.29 0.23
N VAL A 923 54.22 -66.26 -1.09
CA VAL A 923 55.26 -65.47 -1.76
C VAL A 923 54.87 -64.00 -1.72
N MET A 924 55.79 -63.13 -1.30
CA MET A 924 55.59 -61.67 -1.21
C MET A 924 56.55 -60.93 -2.12
N TYR A 925 56.05 -59.96 -2.88
CA TYR A 925 56.88 -59.11 -3.74
C TYR A 925 57.19 -57.79 -3.05
N ILE A 926 58.46 -57.45 -2.94
CA ILE A 926 58.91 -56.32 -2.13
C ILE A 926 59.93 -55.50 -2.92
N GLY A 927 59.71 -54.19 -3.02
CA GLY A 927 60.67 -53.24 -3.57
C GLY A 927 60.37 -51.83 -3.09
N ALA A 928 61.33 -50.90 -3.17
CA ALA A 928 61.07 -49.52 -2.76
C ALA A 928 59.99 -48.85 -3.60
N VAL A 929 60.03 -49.03 -4.92
CA VAL A 929 59.10 -48.38 -5.85
C VAL A 929 57.82 -49.19 -5.99
N ALA A 930 57.95 -50.49 -6.27
CA ALA A 930 56.80 -51.36 -6.46
C ALA A 930 57.02 -52.76 -5.88
N GLY A 931 55.98 -53.33 -5.26
CA GLY A 931 55.96 -54.76 -4.97
C GLY A 931 55.99 -55.56 -6.28
N CYS A 932 54.99 -55.35 -7.13
CA CYS A 932 54.92 -55.95 -8.46
C CYS A 932 54.72 -54.87 -9.54
N CYS A 933 55.61 -54.86 -10.53
CA CYS A 933 55.44 -54.15 -11.80
C CYS A 933 54.71 -55.10 -12.77
N GLY A 934 53.44 -54.83 -13.04
CA GLY A 934 52.59 -55.61 -13.93
C GLY A 934 52.99 -55.47 -15.39
N THR A 935 52.33 -56.20 -16.29
CA THR A 935 52.68 -56.25 -17.73
C THR A 935 52.63 -54.90 -18.45
N SER A 936 51.76 -53.98 -18.01
CA SER A 936 51.71 -52.59 -18.51
C SER A 936 52.49 -51.60 -17.64
N GLY A 937 53.06 -52.07 -16.54
CA GLY A 937 53.80 -51.27 -15.58
C GLY A 937 55.15 -50.81 -16.11
N LYS A 938 55.51 -49.56 -15.79
CA LYS A 938 56.78 -48.93 -16.19
C LYS A 938 57.39 -48.19 -15.01
N VAL A 939 58.62 -48.57 -14.65
CA VAL A 939 59.48 -47.85 -13.70
C VAL A 939 60.63 -47.28 -14.51
N LEU A 940 60.63 -45.97 -14.73
CA LEU A 940 61.53 -45.30 -15.66
C LEU A 940 62.31 -44.21 -14.93
N ASN A 941 63.64 -44.29 -14.85
CA ASN A 941 64.40 -43.24 -14.17
C ASN A 941 63.91 -42.99 -12.72
N CYS A 942 63.83 -44.08 -11.94
CA CYS A 942 63.41 -44.05 -10.55
C CYS A 942 64.51 -44.59 -9.64
N ASP A 943 65.26 -43.70 -9.00
CA ASP A 943 66.42 -44.09 -8.22
C ASP A 943 66.09 -44.32 -6.76
N VAL A 944 66.80 -45.25 -6.13
CA VAL A 944 66.82 -45.45 -4.69
C VAL A 944 68.23 -45.18 -4.18
N SER A 945 68.34 -44.30 -3.19
CA SER A 945 69.63 -43.82 -2.68
C SER A 945 69.60 -43.56 -1.17
N GLY A 946 70.63 -42.89 -0.65
CA GLY A 946 70.78 -42.61 0.77
C GLY A 946 71.13 -43.85 1.59
N SER A 947 70.90 -43.81 2.90
CA SER A 947 71.13 -44.95 3.81
C SER A 947 69.93 -45.90 3.81
N SER A 948 69.47 -46.29 2.61
CA SER A 948 68.31 -47.16 2.46
C SER A 948 68.58 -48.57 3.00
N THR A 949 67.67 -49.09 3.80
CA THR A 949 67.81 -50.36 4.52
C THR A 949 66.61 -51.27 4.27
N TYR A 950 66.90 -52.50 3.86
CA TYR A 950 65.92 -53.57 3.67
C TYR A 950 66.26 -54.68 4.65
N ASP A 951 65.41 -54.92 5.63
CA ASP A 951 65.55 -56.03 6.58
C ASP A 951 64.37 -56.98 6.41
N VAL A 952 64.50 -57.86 5.42
CA VAL A 952 63.46 -58.78 4.95
C VAL A 952 64.01 -60.19 4.90
N ARG A 953 64.17 -60.79 6.08
CA ARG A 953 64.73 -62.15 6.26
C ARG A 953 63.67 -63.22 6.12
N LEU A 954 62.91 -63.16 5.02
CA LEU A 954 61.82 -64.07 4.71
C LEU A 954 62.18 -64.91 3.49
N PHE A 955 62.14 -66.24 3.64
CA PHE A 955 62.51 -67.15 2.56
C PHE A 955 61.55 -67.05 1.34
N LYS A 956 60.26 -66.79 1.57
CA LYS A 956 59.27 -66.59 0.51
C LYS A 956 59.13 -65.12 0.07
N ALA A 957 60.17 -64.30 0.20
CA ALA A 957 60.17 -62.94 -0.33
C ALA A 957 60.92 -62.86 -1.67
N TYR A 958 60.35 -62.12 -2.63
CA TYR A 958 61.06 -61.66 -3.83
C TYR A 958 61.37 -60.18 -3.61
N LEU A 959 62.61 -59.89 -3.24
CA LEU A 959 63.05 -58.57 -2.84
C LEU A 959 63.97 -57.95 -3.91
N GLY A 960 63.49 -56.91 -4.58
CA GLY A 960 64.35 -56.01 -5.35
C GLY A 960 64.64 -54.75 -4.56
N GLY A 961 65.79 -54.11 -4.78
CA GLY A 961 65.99 -52.75 -4.29
C GLY A 961 64.92 -51.79 -4.83
N ILE A 962 64.49 -51.98 -6.08
CA ILE A 962 63.50 -51.13 -6.74
C ILE A 962 62.16 -51.84 -6.89
N VAL A 963 62.15 -53.05 -7.44
CA VAL A 963 60.92 -53.82 -7.75
C VAL A 963 61.02 -55.27 -7.27
N GLY A 964 60.00 -55.77 -6.56
CA GLY A 964 59.97 -57.18 -6.14
C GLY A 964 59.85 -58.16 -7.31
N LEU A 965 58.74 -58.07 -8.05
CA LEU A 965 58.46 -58.84 -9.26
C LEU A 965 58.26 -57.90 -10.46
N ASN A 966 59.01 -58.10 -11.54
CA ASN A 966 58.84 -57.35 -12.78
C ASN A 966 58.24 -58.22 -13.89
N ASN A 967 57.02 -57.89 -14.35
CA ASN A 967 56.42 -58.40 -15.57
C ASN A 967 56.35 -57.32 -16.68
N GLY A 968 56.74 -56.07 -16.38
CA GLY A 968 56.68 -54.91 -17.26
C GLY A 968 58.06 -54.42 -17.64
N TYR A 969 58.31 -53.13 -17.49
CA TYR A 969 59.59 -52.50 -17.84
C TYR A 969 60.21 -51.74 -16.67
N VAL A 970 61.45 -52.06 -16.34
CA VAL A 970 62.33 -51.28 -15.45
C VAL A 970 63.46 -50.75 -16.32
N TYR A 971 63.60 -49.43 -16.39
CA TYR A 971 64.55 -48.76 -17.26
C TYR A 971 65.26 -47.64 -16.50
N ASP A 972 66.59 -47.56 -16.63
CA ASP A 972 67.42 -46.45 -16.12
C ASP A 972 67.13 -46.14 -14.64
N SER A 973 66.85 -47.17 -13.85
CA SER A 973 66.43 -47.03 -12.46
C SER A 973 67.48 -47.64 -11.56
N ASP A 974 68.12 -46.81 -10.74
CA ASP A 974 69.33 -47.19 -10.01
C ASP A 974 69.07 -47.44 -8.54
N ASN A 975 69.83 -48.34 -7.95
CA ASN A 975 69.88 -48.53 -6.51
C ASN A 975 71.30 -48.27 -6.03
N TYR A 976 71.48 -47.20 -5.26
CA TYR A 976 72.77 -46.72 -4.80
C TYR A 976 72.90 -46.78 -3.28
N GLY A 977 73.94 -47.46 -2.78
CA GLY A 977 74.31 -47.41 -1.36
C GLY A 977 73.38 -48.14 -0.39
N SER A 978 72.42 -48.93 -0.90
CA SER A 978 71.47 -49.68 -0.06
C SER A 978 72.10 -50.85 0.68
N GLN A 979 71.62 -51.12 1.90
CA GLN A 979 71.91 -52.34 2.65
C GLN A 979 70.69 -53.27 2.64
N MET A 980 70.85 -54.48 2.13
CA MET A 980 69.79 -55.46 1.96
C MET A 980 70.09 -56.74 2.75
N ASN A 981 69.34 -57.00 3.81
CA ASN A 981 69.41 -58.20 4.64
C ASN A 981 68.25 -59.14 4.24
N VAL A 982 68.57 -60.25 3.59
CA VAL A 982 67.58 -61.04 2.82
C VAL A 982 67.74 -62.55 3.03
N SER A 983 66.66 -63.32 2.89
CA SER A 983 66.70 -64.80 2.93
C SER A 983 66.00 -65.49 1.75
N GLY A 984 65.18 -64.76 0.98
CA GLY A 984 64.48 -65.25 -0.20
C GLY A 984 65.20 -64.97 -1.51
N TYR A 985 64.45 -64.70 -2.59
CA TYR A 985 65.03 -64.28 -3.86
C TYR A 985 65.32 -62.80 -3.79
N ALA A 986 66.52 -62.39 -4.19
CA ALA A 986 66.89 -60.99 -4.09
C ALA A 986 67.75 -60.49 -5.26
N GLY A 987 67.50 -59.25 -5.66
CA GLY A 987 68.32 -58.53 -6.63
C GLY A 987 68.54 -57.10 -6.17
N GLY A 988 69.71 -56.53 -6.46
CA GLY A 988 69.96 -55.11 -6.18
C GLY A 988 68.94 -54.20 -6.86
N ILE A 989 68.35 -54.61 -7.99
CA ILE A 989 67.29 -53.89 -8.70
C ILE A 989 65.95 -54.64 -8.62
N VAL A 990 65.93 -55.89 -9.08
CA VAL A 990 64.69 -56.70 -9.19
C VAL A 990 64.81 -58.05 -8.50
N GLY A 991 63.83 -58.45 -7.70
CA GLY A 991 63.80 -59.80 -7.09
C GLY A 991 63.64 -60.90 -8.15
N VAL A 992 62.55 -60.84 -8.91
CA VAL A 992 62.25 -61.75 -10.04
C VAL A 992 61.87 -60.97 -11.28
N ASN A 993 62.49 -61.28 -12.42
CA ASN A 993 62.22 -60.66 -13.70
C ASN A 993 61.55 -61.63 -14.69
N ARG A 994 60.44 -61.17 -15.27
CA ARG A 994 59.68 -61.78 -16.38
C ARG A 994 59.44 -60.80 -17.53
N GLY A 995 59.85 -59.55 -17.37
CA GLY A 995 59.78 -58.49 -18.37
C GLY A 995 61.18 -57.97 -18.72
N ASN A 996 61.34 -56.66 -18.82
CA ASN A 996 62.59 -56.03 -19.22
C ASN A 996 63.24 -55.25 -18.06
N VAL A 997 64.53 -55.45 -17.86
CA VAL A 997 65.39 -54.63 -16.98
C VAL A 997 66.55 -54.10 -17.83
N GLU A 998 66.62 -52.80 -18.03
CA GLU A 998 67.61 -52.20 -18.94
C GLU A 998 68.21 -50.91 -18.38
N TYR A 999 69.51 -50.67 -18.63
CA TYR A 999 70.24 -49.48 -18.18
C TYR A 999 70.19 -49.21 -16.67
N SER A 1000 69.97 -50.23 -15.85
CA SER A 1000 69.86 -50.09 -14.40
C SER A 1000 71.16 -50.47 -13.68
N HIS A 1001 71.48 -49.72 -12.63
CA HIS A 1001 72.71 -49.88 -11.87
C HIS A 1001 72.46 -50.13 -10.38
N ALA A 1002 72.95 -51.27 -9.86
CA ALA A 1002 73.01 -51.53 -8.42
C ALA A 1002 74.41 -51.18 -7.94
N SER A 1003 74.61 -49.95 -7.48
CA SER A 1003 75.93 -49.40 -7.19
C SER A 1003 76.19 -49.26 -5.70
N ASN A 1004 77.35 -49.74 -5.23
CA ASN A 1004 77.70 -49.78 -3.81
C ASN A 1004 76.62 -50.43 -2.93
N VAL A 1005 75.88 -51.41 -3.46
CA VAL A 1005 74.82 -52.12 -2.73
C VAL A 1005 75.46 -53.25 -1.93
N THR A 1006 75.09 -53.35 -0.64
CA THR A 1006 75.49 -54.48 0.21
C THR A 1006 74.33 -55.45 0.36
N ILE A 1007 74.47 -56.66 -0.18
CA ILE A 1007 73.47 -57.72 -0.03
C ILE A 1007 73.99 -58.74 0.99
N ASN A 1008 73.37 -58.79 2.17
CA ASN A 1008 73.61 -59.79 3.20
C ASN A 1008 72.57 -60.91 3.07
N TYR A 1009 72.97 -62.02 2.47
CA TYR A 1009 72.13 -63.19 2.28
C TYR A 1009 72.26 -64.18 3.43
N TYR A 1010 71.16 -64.45 4.12
CA TYR A 1010 71.07 -65.41 5.24
C TYR A 1010 70.37 -66.68 4.78
N TRP A 1011 71.13 -67.76 4.64
CA TRP A 1011 70.67 -69.03 4.11
C TRP A 1011 70.46 -70.09 5.21
N ASN A 1012 69.26 -70.67 5.29
CA ASN A 1012 68.93 -71.65 6.35
C ASN A 1012 68.03 -72.83 5.93
N THR A 1013 67.12 -72.70 4.96
CA THR A 1013 66.01 -73.69 4.79
C THR A 1013 65.74 -74.16 3.36
N ALA A 1014 66.07 -73.40 2.30
CA ALA A 1014 65.87 -73.82 0.91
C ALA A 1014 66.72 -73.00 -0.10
N ASN A 1015 66.67 -73.35 -1.39
CA ASN A 1015 67.42 -72.69 -2.47
C ASN A 1015 66.84 -71.30 -2.78
N GLY A 1016 67.60 -70.23 -2.45
CA GLY A 1016 67.30 -68.86 -2.86
C GLY A 1016 68.06 -68.46 -4.13
N ARG A 1017 67.53 -67.48 -4.87
CA ARG A 1017 68.13 -66.98 -6.11
C ARG A 1017 68.53 -65.52 -5.89
N VAL A 1018 69.83 -65.25 -5.89
CA VAL A 1018 70.35 -63.95 -5.48
C VAL A 1018 71.35 -63.41 -6.50
N GLY A 1019 71.06 -62.24 -7.04
CA GLY A 1019 71.89 -61.56 -8.02
C GLY A 1019 72.25 -60.13 -7.61
N GLY A 1020 73.35 -59.60 -8.11
CA GLY A 1020 73.66 -58.18 -7.92
C GLY A 1020 72.62 -57.24 -8.58
N ILE A 1021 72.02 -57.65 -9.70
CA ILE A 1021 70.94 -56.91 -10.39
C ILE A 1021 69.60 -57.62 -10.23
N VAL A 1022 69.51 -58.89 -10.64
CA VAL A 1022 68.27 -59.69 -10.62
C VAL A 1022 68.47 -61.00 -9.87
N GLY A 1023 67.57 -61.32 -8.94
CA GLY A 1023 67.59 -62.63 -8.26
C GLY A 1023 67.31 -63.79 -9.21
N HIS A 1024 66.14 -63.79 -9.84
CA HIS A 1024 65.74 -64.78 -10.84
C HIS A 1024 65.26 -64.12 -12.13
N ASN A 1025 65.94 -64.38 -13.24
CA ASN A 1025 65.46 -64.03 -14.58
C ASN A 1025 64.74 -65.25 -15.17
N ALA A 1026 63.42 -65.16 -15.31
CA ALA A 1026 62.60 -66.22 -15.89
C ALA A 1026 62.73 -66.27 -17.42
N GLU A 1027 62.15 -67.29 -18.05
CA GLU A 1027 62.22 -67.55 -19.51
C GLU A 1027 61.85 -66.33 -20.37
N THR A 1028 60.87 -65.53 -19.95
CA THR A 1028 60.42 -64.34 -20.68
C THR A 1028 61.21 -63.07 -20.33
N GLY A 1029 62.12 -63.16 -19.36
CA GLY A 1029 62.85 -62.03 -18.82
C GLY A 1029 64.05 -61.64 -19.68
N THR A 1030 64.22 -60.33 -19.89
CA THR A 1030 65.40 -59.74 -20.53
C THR A 1030 66.12 -58.81 -19.57
N ILE A 1031 67.44 -58.95 -19.47
CA ILE A 1031 68.33 -58.07 -18.72
C ILE A 1031 69.39 -57.53 -19.69
N SER A 1032 69.54 -56.22 -19.81
CA SER A 1032 70.57 -55.67 -20.69
C SER A 1032 71.19 -54.38 -20.18
N ARG A 1033 72.48 -54.15 -20.47
CA ARG A 1033 73.17 -52.89 -20.17
C ARG A 1033 73.12 -52.48 -18.69
N CYS A 1034 73.10 -53.47 -17.80
CA CYS A 1034 73.06 -53.25 -16.36
C CYS A 1034 74.45 -53.35 -15.73
N TYR A 1035 74.65 -52.71 -14.58
CA TYR A 1035 75.93 -52.79 -13.85
C TYR A 1035 75.74 -52.93 -12.35
N SER A 1036 76.43 -53.89 -11.74
CA SER A 1036 76.42 -54.10 -10.29
C SER A 1036 77.78 -53.82 -9.65
N SER A 1037 77.79 -53.21 -8.47
CA SER A 1037 78.97 -53.03 -7.63
C SER A 1037 78.59 -52.93 -6.15
N GLY A 1038 79.56 -53.15 -5.27
CA GLY A 1038 79.35 -53.22 -3.82
C GLY A 1038 79.82 -54.54 -3.27
N MET A 1039 79.11 -55.08 -2.28
CA MET A 1039 79.52 -56.28 -1.55
C MET A 1039 78.37 -57.28 -1.42
N PHE A 1040 78.64 -58.52 -1.77
CA PHE A 1040 77.76 -59.65 -1.54
C PHE A 1040 78.26 -60.46 -0.33
N ASN A 1041 77.56 -60.40 0.79
CA ASN A 1041 77.89 -61.18 1.97
C ASN A 1041 76.94 -62.36 2.07
N TRP A 1042 77.48 -63.57 2.11
CA TRP A 1042 76.69 -64.78 2.33
C TRP A 1042 77.04 -65.38 3.69
N ASP A 1043 76.04 -65.51 4.54
CA ASP A 1043 76.13 -66.24 5.80
C ASP A 1043 75.28 -67.52 5.70
N SER A 1044 75.95 -68.66 5.82
CA SER A 1044 75.29 -69.96 5.84
C SER A 1044 75.27 -70.55 7.25
N THR A 1045 74.07 -70.93 7.68
CA THR A 1045 73.87 -71.77 8.87
C THR A 1045 73.53 -73.23 8.53
N SER A 1046 73.42 -73.57 7.22
CA SER A 1046 73.12 -74.92 6.72
C SER A 1046 74.32 -75.54 6.00
N ASN A 1047 74.46 -76.87 6.08
CA ASN A 1047 75.48 -77.65 5.37
C ASN A 1047 74.92 -78.52 4.24
N ASN A 1048 73.63 -78.38 3.90
CA ASN A 1048 72.97 -79.22 2.89
C ASN A 1048 73.18 -78.71 1.46
N ARG A 1049 73.82 -79.53 0.61
CA ARG A 1049 74.11 -79.21 -0.80
C ARG A 1049 72.87 -78.95 -1.64
N ASP A 1050 71.79 -79.70 -1.40
CA ASP A 1050 70.64 -79.73 -2.31
C ASP A 1050 69.88 -78.39 -2.29
N ILE A 1051 69.98 -77.68 -1.17
CA ILE A 1051 69.33 -76.39 -0.97
C ILE A 1051 70.24 -75.18 -1.23
N LEU A 1052 71.46 -75.34 -1.78
CA LEU A 1052 72.38 -74.20 -2.05
C LEU A 1052 71.71 -73.13 -2.90
N PRO A 1053 71.91 -71.83 -2.59
CA PRO A 1053 71.36 -70.75 -3.39
C PRO A 1053 71.99 -70.70 -4.77
N SER A 1054 71.32 -70.01 -5.71
CA SER A 1054 71.90 -69.62 -6.99
C SER A 1054 72.43 -68.19 -6.85
N LEU A 1055 73.75 -68.02 -6.82
CA LEU A 1055 74.42 -66.74 -6.54
C LEU A 1055 75.17 -66.23 -7.77
N GLY A 1056 74.82 -65.05 -8.26
CA GLY A 1056 75.56 -64.41 -9.35
C GLY A 1056 75.82 -62.94 -9.07
N LEU A 1057 76.96 -62.44 -9.52
CA LEU A 1057 77.31 -61.03 -9.35
C LEU A 1057 76.37 -60.09 -10.12
N VAL A 1058 75.66 -60.59 -11.13
CA VAL A 1058 74.62 -59.87 -11.89
C VAL A 1058 73.27 -60.59 -11.76
N VAL A 1059 73.19 -61.88 -12.09
CA VAL A 1059 71.94 -62.67 -12.07
C VAL A 1059 72.10 -63.93 -11.23
N GLY A 1060 71.21 -64.15 -10.25
CA GLY A 1060 71.27 -65.36 -9.42
C GLY A 1060 70.95 -66.63 -10.20
N HIS A 1061 69.80 -66.66 -10.86
CA HIS A 1061 69.37 -67.75 -11.75
C HIS A 1061 68.82 -67.16 -13.04
N ASN A 1062 69.36 -67.57 -14.20
CA ASN A 1062 68.93 -67.12 -15.51
C ASN A 1062 68.29 -68.26 -16.34
N GLN A 1063 67.07 -68.03 -16.81
CA GLN A 1063 66.34 -68.83 -17.81
C GLN A 1063 65.99 -68.00 -19.06
N GLY A 1064 66.16 -66.67 -19.01
CA GLY A 1064 65.86 -65.74 -20.08
C GLY A 1064 67.13 -65.19 -20.75
N VAL A 1065 67.01 -64.00 -21.33
CA VAL A 1065 68.12 -63.32 -22.02
C VAL A 1065 68.83 -62.37 -21.06
N TYR A 1066 70.16 -62.46 -20.94
CA TYR A 1066 70.98 -61.39 -20.37
C TYR A 1066 72.12 -61.02 -21.34
N SER A 1067 72.39 -59.72 -21.51
CA SER A 1067 73.41 -59.22 -22.44
C SER A 1067 74.00 -57.88 -21.99
N ASP A 1068 75.19 -57.52 -22.46
CA ASP A 1068 75.83 -56.21 -22.21
C ASP A 1068 75.91 -55.79 -20.73
N CYS A 1069 75.95 -56.74 -19.78
CA CYS A 1069 76.02 -56.46 -18.35
C CYS A 1069 77.44 -56.57 -17.81
N SER A 1070 77.78 -55.73 -16.83
CA SER A 1070 79.10 -55.72 -16.18
C SER A 1070 78.99 -55.70 -14.66
N THR A 1071 80.07 -56.05 -13.96
CA THR A 1071 80.07 -56.06 -12.50
C THR A 1071 81.46 -55.78 -11.92
N ASN A 1072 81.49 -55.03 -10.82
CA ASN A 1072 82.62 -54.90 -9.90
C ASN A 1072 82.20 -55.31 -8.48
N MET A 1073 81.16 -56.13 -8.35
CA MET A 1073 80.65 -56.56 -7.06
C MET A 1073 81.64 -57.55 -6.42
N GLY A 1074 82.13 -57.22 -5.23
CA GLY A 1074 82.91 -58.15 -4.42
C GLY A 1074 81.99 -59.12 -3.68
N TYR A 1075 82.54 -60.23 -3.18
CA TYR A 1075 81.79 -61.15 -2.34
C TYR A 1075 82.62 -61.65 -1.17
N ASN A 1076 81.95 -61.88 -0.04
CA ASN A 1076 82.50 -62.51 1.15
C ASN A 1076 81.56 -63.64 1.57
N ILE A 1077 82.10 -64.82 1.79
CA ILE A 1077 81.33 -66.00 2.18
C ILE A 1077 81.82 -66.45 3.55
N SER A 1078 80.92 -66.40 4.53
CA SER A 1078 81.18 -66.82 5.90
C SER A 1078 80.41 -68.10 6.20
N TYR A 1079 81.15 -69.12 6.68
CA TYR A 1079 80.61 -70.43 7.03
C TYR A 1079 80.77 -70.71 8.52
N TYR A 1080 79.71 -71.14 9.18
CA TYR A 1080 79.78 -71.62 10.57
C TYR A 1080 80.50 -72.98 10.70
N TYR A 1081 80.71 -73.72 9.60
CA TYR A 1081 81.39 -75.02 9.57
C TYR A 1081 82.60 -75.01 8.62
N TRP A 1082 83.81 -74.82 9.15
CA TRP A 1082 85.04 -74.47 8.41
C TRP A 1082 85.68 -75.58 7.55
N HIS A 1083 85.08 -76.77 7.43
CA HIS A 1083 85.73 -77.95 6.83
C HIS A 1083 85.39 -78.22 5.35
N PHE A 1084 84.62 -77.37 4.66
CA PHE A 1084 84.03 -77.68 3.34
C PHE A 1084 84.32 -76.65 2.21
N ILE A 1085 85.37 -75.83 2.38
CA ILE A 1085 85.65 -74.65 1.54
C ILE A 1085 85.96 -74.97 0.05
N GLY A 1086 86.43 -76.18 -0.27
CA GLY A 1086 86.82 -76.53 -1.65
C GLY A 1086 85.74 -77.22 -2.51
N TRP A 1087 84.63 -77.69 -1.93
CA TRP A 1087 83.68 -78.58 -2.62
C TRP A 1087 82.35 -77.92 -3.02
N TYR A 1088 81.97 -76.79 -2.40
CA TYR A 1088 80.67 -76.14 -2.67
C TYR A 1088 80.74 -74.97 -3.64
N ASP A 1089 81.91 -74.34 -3.79
CA ASP A 1089 82.28 -73.57 -4.98
C ASP A 1089 82.50 -74.48 -6.21
N GLN A 1090 81.78 -75.61 -6.31
CA GLN A 1090 81.72 -76.48 -7.48
C GLN A 1090 80.28 -76.84 -7.84
N SER A 1091 79.27 -76.33 -7.13
CA SER A 1091 77.90 -76.42 -7.63
C SER A 1091 77.76 -75.48 -8.82
N ASP A 1092 77.11 -75.92 -9.90
CA ASP A 1092 76.82 -75.11 -11.10
C ASP A 1092 75.93 -73.89 -10.81
N ARG A 1093 75.68 -73.55 -9.53
CA ARG A 1093 74.70 -72.56 -9.06
C ARG A 1093 75.32 -71.30 -8.45
N CYS A 1094 76.59 -71.29 -8.05
CA CYS A 1094 77.20 -70.12 -7.39
C CYS A 1094 78.43 -69.62 -8.15
N PHE A 1095 78.36 -68.41 -8.69
CA PHE A 1095 79.47 -67.67 -9.33
C PHE A 1095 80.22 -68.47 -10.39
N LYS A 1096 79.52 -69.30 -11.17
CA LYS A 1096 80.16 -70.19 -12.16
C LYS A 1096 80.00 -69.78 -13.60
N VAL A 1097 78.91 -69.10 -13.95
CA VAL A 1097 78.59 -68.79 -15.35
C VAL A 1097 79.01 -67.35 -15.66
N ASP A 1098 79.65 -67.15 -16.83
CA ASP A 1098 80.16 -65.87 -17.33
C ASP A 1098 80.98 -65.10 -16.27
N GLU A 1099 82.11 -65.68 -15.86
CA GLU A 1099 83.04 -65.08 -14.90
C GLU A 1099 82.39 -64.74 -13.54
N GLY A 1100 81.36 -65.51 -13.17
CA GLY A 1100 80.62 -65.34 -11.92
C GLY A 1100 79.47 -64.32 -11.98
N LYS A 1101 79.23 -63.69 -13.15
CA LYS A 1101 78.08 -62.80 -13.34
C LYS A 1101 76.76 -63.54 -13.20
N VAL A 1102 76.69 -64.80 -13.61
CA VAL A 1102 75.50 -65.65 -13.47
C VAL A 1102 75.77 -66.81 -12.52
N GLY A 1103 74.82 -67.04 -11.61
CA GLY A 1103 74.91 -68.14 -10.64
C GLY A 1103 74.58 -69.48 -11.28
N TYR A 1104 73.33 -69.64 -11.73
CA TYR A 1104 72.82 -70.82 -12.43
C TYR A 1104 72.17 -70.42 -13.76
N GLN A 1105 72.36 -71.23 -14.80
CA GLN A 1105 71.82 -71.03 -16.14
C GLN A 1105 71.14 -72.31 -16.62
N GLU A 1106 69.90 -72.19 -17.10
CA GLU A 1106 69.21 -73.25 -17.88
C GLU A 1106 69.35 -73.03 -19.39
#